data_AF-A0A291GIS6-F1
#
_entry.id   AF-A0A291GIS6-F1
#
_cell.length_a   1.000
_cell.length_b   1.000
_cell.length_c   1.000
_cell.angle_alpha   90.00
_cell.angle_beta   90.00
_cell.angle_gamma   90.00
#
_symmetry.space_group_name_H-M   'P 1'
#
loop_
_entity.id
_entity.type
_entity.pdbx_description
1 polymer ?
#
loop_
_entity_poly.entity_id
_entity_poly.type
_entity_poly.pdbx_seq_one_letter_code
_entity_poly.pdbx_strand_id
1 'polypeptide(L)'
;MQERTTDDRNPSAAGNEKSTRPDERSRRLPLREREDLSIYWDNHLRVAFEQSAPHDLPAMVEASLAHVIMLRETGALAEQRADALLAGLLTLWRRWGDAGPGEGWAPRVSSHPFDGSVEDPYYYLEQQLAAACGISTAELDVQLARSRNDLDAGVFRMILRRGILDLAELLLQTVRDLTGTASRNAEAVLIGHTHRRPAQPTTIAHVLSGLAEAMLSQADELLSVYDEMNVSPLGSAAFTGTDIEIDANRVAALLGFDRSFTASYEAVAGAEHFMRLAALHGRIGATGARWARVLQEWMNLGWVRMPSEFTQGSSIMPQKKNPVVLEHLVSMSGAASGEMTSIFTTIAAGWYEDSNNATTDVQKHLWTSTDRMLRVVRLLDGLSLEIAPEQLPTDEEIVRSGATTTAVAEALATRAVPWRGAHDVVGTLFRQGDPTTWTAQQVDAALADAGIEDSGPLRELVLSSGRDPRRILDREQPGSPGRGPIAIALREADDRAADLAGSFAQRRQGLEDARENLLRTATDLAGPTAVAHALSVIGNANLDIIVHRARSFPPAGTEQIVPTIEVRLGGSAAIAAQRAAQLGLPTRLVAKVGDDPTGQMVRDLAGADGLDLDLITDDAHDSGLTVVAEDQDHERSFLSSLGAMGRLVPEDVPAEALEARFVLFSGYFLLPGLQGAATGRLLSEARSHGAVTAVDTGHPDGGWSEQKRRELMEHVLPHTDLFLPNESELIGLAGIDDVERAAQHLAARSGVTVVAKLAADGALLCTDGHIIRADAPQVEAVDTTGAGDSFNAAFLAALHRGQSNEAALAVAVTTASELIATAPGARAELLRGVTP
;
A
#
# COMPACT_ATOMS: atom_id res chain seq x y z
N MET A 1 -39.68 -22.15 60.49
CA MET A 1 -41.15 -22.19 60.21
C MET A 1 -41.31 -21.75 58.75
N GLN A 2 -41.65 -22.57 57.76
CA GLN A 2 -42.14 -23.95 57.71
C GLN A 2 -41.60 -24.58 56.42
N GLU A 3 -41.12 -25.83 56.53
CA GLU A 3 -40.86 -26.76 55.44
C GLU A 3 -42.16 -27.33 54.85
N ARG A 4 -42.07 -27.85 53.63
CA ARG A 4 -42.60 -29.17 53.16
C ARG A 4 -42.16 -29.35 51.69
N THR A 5 -41.15 -30.17 51.37
CA THR A 5 -41.19 -31.63 51.09
C THR A 5 -42.21 -32.00 49.99
N THR A 6 -41.85 -32.72 48.93
CA THR A 6 -41.39 -34.13 48.94
C THR A 6 -40.51 -34.55 47.75
N ASP A 7 -39.52 -35.37 48.08
CA ASP A 7 -38.68 -36.29 47.28
C ASP A 7 -39.53 -37.44 46.70
N ASP A 8 -39.14 -37.99 45.54
CA ASP A 8 -39.06 -39.46 45.38
C ASP A 8 -38.27 -39.90 44.13
N ARG A 9 -37.35 -40.84 44.39
CA ARG A 9 -36.41 -41.58 43.52
C ARG A 9 -37.18 -42.77 42.89
N ASN A 10 -36.76 -43.56 41.88
CA ASN A 10 -35.49 -44.21 41.52
C ASN A 10 -35.78 -45.15 40.26
N PRO A 11 -34.97 -46.15 39.82
CA PRO A 11 -34.17 -46.12 38.58
C PRO A 11 -34.25 -47.39 37.65
N SER A 12 -33.33 -47.45 36.66
CA SER A 12 -32.74 -48.64 35.98
C SER A 12 -33.51 -49.29 34.79
N ALA A 13 -32.94 -49.25 33.56
CA ALA A 13 -32.11 -50.28 32.87
C ALA A 13 -32.97 -51.14 31.91
N ALA A 14 -32.62 -51.56 30.69
CA ALA A 14 -31.42 -51.59 29.86
C ALA A 14 -31.85 -51.81 28.38
N GLY A 15 -30.96 -51.58 27.41
CA GLY A 15 -31.16 -52.04 26.02
C GLY A 15 -30.15 -51.46 25.04
N ASN A 16 -29.22 -52.30 24.59
CA ASN A 16 -28.04 -51.96 23.79
C ASN A 16 -28.31 -52.05 22.27
N GLU A 17 -27.42 -51.39 21.51
CA GLU A 17 -27.06 -51.59 20.09
C GLU A 17 -27.68 -50.74 18.93
N LYS A 18 -26.73 -50.00 18.32
CA LYS A 18 -26.45 -49.77 16.88
C LYS A 18 -27.00 -48.52 16.18
N SER A 19 -26.02 -47.64 15.90
CA SER A 19 -25.75 -46.96 14.62
C SER A 19 -26.73 -45.88 14.15
N THR A 20 -26.30 -44.60 14.20
CA THR A 20 -25.95 -43.78 13.01
C THR A 20 -25.74 -42.30 13.41
N ARG A 21 -24.52 -41.79 13.16
CA ARG A 21 -24.03 -40.40 12.97
C ARG A 21 -24.51 -39.25 13.91
N PRO A 22 -23.59 -38.40 14.42
CA PRO A 22 -23.96 -37.22 15.19
C PRO A 22 -24.38 -36.07 14.25
N ASP A 23 -25.61 -35.58 14.42
CA ASP A 23 -26.02 -34.23 14.02
C ASP A 23 -25.88 -33.34 15.26
N GLU A 24 -24.64 -32.93 15.56
CA GLU A 24 -24.39 -31.83 16.50
C GLU A 24 -24.37 -30.52 15.71
N ARG A 25 -25.57 -29.98 15.47
CA ARG A 25 -25.72 -28.53 15.37
C ARG A 25 -25.17 -27.94 16.66
N SER A 26 -23.99 -27.33 16.55
CA SER A 26 -23.32 -26.57 17.60
C SER A 26 -24.33 -25.73 18.37
N ARG A 27 -24.69 -26.16 19.58
CA ARG A 27 -25.30 -25.25 20.55
C ARG A 27 -24.19 -24.25 20.91
N ARG A 28 -24.17 -23.11 20.22
CA ARG A 28 -23.32 -21.98 20.59
C ARG A 28 -23.56 -21.72 22.09
N LEU A 29 -22.51 -21.82 22.88
CA LEU A 29 -22.53 -21.47 24.29
C LEU A 29 -23.15 -20.07 24.46
N PRO A 30 -23.89 -19.80 25.54
CA PRO A 30 -24.29 -18.46 25.93
C PRO A 30 -23.08 -17.52 25.91
N LEU A 31 -23.25 -16.29 25.41
CA LEU A 31 -22.14 -15.33 25.22
C LEU A 31 -21.32 -15.00 26.49
N ARG A 32 -21.82 -15.32 27.69
CA ARG A 32 -21.08 -15.17 28.96
C ARG A 32 -20.12 -16.33 29.28
N GLU A 33 -20.20 -17.43 28.54
CA GLU A 33 -19.47 -18.68 28.79
C GLU A 33 -18.38 -18.93 27.74
N ARG A 34 -18.06 -17.91 26.92
CA ARG A 34 -16.92 -17.93 26.00
C ARG A 34 -15.68 -17.38 26.70
N GLU A 35 -14.59 -18.14 26.65
CA GLU A 35 -13.30 -17.77 27.26
C GLU A 35 -12.44 -16.90 26.32
N ASP A 36 -12.80 -16.80 25.04
CA ASP A 36 -12.17 -16.01 24.01
C ASP A 36 -12.83 -14.62 23.88
N LEU A 37 -12.22 -13.61 24.52
CA LEU A 37 -12.55 -12.18 24.46
C LEU A 37 -13.96 -11.78 24.95
N SER A 38 -14.11 -10.53 25.40
CA SER A 38 -15.43 -10.03 25.82
C SER A 38 -16.35 -9.80 24.61
N ILE A 39 -17.68 -9.86 24.81
CA ILE A 39 -18.66 -9.55 23.74
C ILE A 39 -18.38 -8.18 23.09
N TYR A 40 -18.00 -7.18 23.90
CA TYR A 40 -17.67 -5.85 23.39
C TYR A 40 -16.41 -5.87 22.52
N TRP A 41 -15.41 -6.62 22.96
CA TRP A 41 -14.17 -6.83 22.22
C TRP A 41 -14.39 -7.46 20.85
N ASP A 42 -15.11 -8.58 20.81
CA ASP A 42 -15.35 -9.37 19.59
C ASP A 42 -16.15 -8.63 18.52
N ASN A 43 -17.09 -7.79 18.97
CA ASN A 43 -18.12 -7.20 18.10
C ASN A 43 -17.87 -5.72 17.78
N HIS A 44 -17.02 -5.03 18.54
CA HIS A 44 -16.74 -3.62 18.30
C HIS A 44 -15.23 -3.32 18.25
N LEU A 45 -14.49 -3.58 19.33
CA LEU A 45 -13.08 -3.16 19.41
C LEU A 45 -12.21 -3.80 18.34
N ARG A 46 -12.35 -5.11 18.10
CA ARG A 46 -11.64 -5.80 17.02
C ARG A 46 -11.89 -5.16 15.67
N VAL A 47 -13.17 -4.91 15.36
CA VAL A 47 -13.58 -4.39 14.06
C VAL A 47 -13.08 -2.96 13.88
N ALA A 48 -13.15 -2.14 14.93
CA ALA A 48 -12.63 -0.79 14.92
C ALA A 48 -11.10 -0.80 14.75
N PHE A 49 -10.39 -1.65 15.49
CA PHE A 49 -8.94 -1.78 15.41
C PHE A 49 -8.48 -2.23 14.03
N GLU A 50 -9.02 -3.32 13.50
CA GLU A 50 -8.64 -3.87 12.19
C GLU A 50 -8.89 -2.86 11.05
N GLN A 51 -9.86 -1.95 11.23
CA GLN A 51 -10.16 -0.89 10.27
C GLN A 51 -9.25 0.34 10.41
N SER A 52 -8.88 0.71 11.64
CA SER A 52 -8.15 1.96 11.93
C SER A 52 -6.64 1.79 11.95
N ALA A 53 -6.14 0.69 12.52
CA ALA A 53 -4.71 0.44 12.73
C ALA A 53 -3.85 0.59 11.46
N PRO A 54 -4.27 0.11 10.27
CA PRO A 54 -3.49 0.32 9.05
C PRO A 54 -3.27 1.80 8.74
N HIS A 55 -4.29 2.63 8.97
CA HIS A 55 -4.27 4.07 8.69
C HIS A 55 -3.56 4.87 9.80
N ASP A 56 -3.88 4.58 11.05
CA ASP A 56 -3.53 5.45 12.17
C ASP A 56 -2.10 5.23 12.68
N LEU A 57 -1.62 3.98 12.73
CA LEU A 57 -0.31 3.66 13.33
C LEU A 57 0.86 4.44 12.71
N PRO A 58 0.99 4.55 11.37
CA PRO A 58 2.09 5.31 10.76
C PRO A 58 2.02 6.80 11.14
N ALA A 59 0.83 7.40 11.06
CA ALA A 59 0.63 8.81 11.39
C ALA A 59 0.80 9.09 12.90
N MET A 60 0.41 8.16 13.77
CA MET A 60 0.64 8.26 15.22
C MET A 60 2.14 8.21 15.56
N VAL A 61 2.94 7.43 14.83
CA VAL A 61 4.41 7.42 14.99
C VAL A 61 4.98 8.80 14.64
N GLU A 62 4.60 9.40 13.52
CA GLU A 62 5.04 10.76 13.14
C GLU A 62 4.63 11.81 14.17
N ALA A 63 3.36 11.80 14.59
CA ALA A 63 2.86 12.72 15.59
C ALA A 63 3.60 12.55 16.94
N SER A 64 3.99 11.32 17.28
CA SER A 64 4.78 11.03 18.47
C SER A 64 6.24 11.45 18.35
N LEU A 65 6.87 11.33 17.18
CA LEU A 65 8.21 11.89 16.93
C LEU A 65 8.20 13.40 17.15
N ALA A 66 7.24 14.11 16.54
CA ALA A 66 7.13 15.56 16.67
C ALA A 66 6.89 15.99 18.12
N HIS A 67 6.06 15.24 18.85
CA HIS A 67 5.77 15.50 20.26
C HIS A 67 7.00 15.30 21.15
N VAL A 68 7.74 14.20 21.00
CA VAL A 68 8.94 13.93 21.79
C VAL A 68 10.06 14.94 21.51
N ILE A 69 10.24 15.34 20.24
CA ILE A 69 11.17 16.42 19.88
C ILE A 69 10.80 17.70 20.65
N MET A 70 9.53 18.08 20.66
CA MET A 70 9.06 19.26 21.38
C MET A 70 9.30 19.13 22.89
N LEU A 71 8.94 18.00 23.51
CA LEU A 71 9.15 17.79 24.96
C LEU A 71 10.64 17.87 25.35
N ARG A 72 11.53 17.40 24.47
CA ARG A 72 12.97 17.53 24.65
C ARG A 72 13.43 18.98 24.54
N GLU A 73 12.98 19.69 23.51
CA GLU A 73 13.35 21.09 23.23
C GLU A 73 12.86 22.07 24.31
N THR A 74 11.67 21.83 24.90
CA THR A 74 11.16 22.64 26.01
C THR A 74 11.76 22.26 27.37
N GLY A 75 12.50 21.14 27.44
CA GLY A 75 13.02 20.59 28.68
C GLY A 75 11.95 19.95 29.57
N ALA A 76 10.73 19.72 29.05
CA ALA A 76 9.67 19.00 29.74
C ALA A 76 10.02 17.51 29.95
N LEU A 77 10.86 16.95 29.08
CA LEU A 77 11.40 15.60 29.20
C LEU A 77 12.94 15.62 29.20
N ALA A 78 13.56 14.82 30.07
CA ALA A 78 15.01 14.69 30.14
C ALA A 78 15.57 14.11 28.82
N GLU A 79 16.68 14.69 28.33
CA GLU A 79 17.28 14.34 27.03
C GLU A 79 17.45 12.82 26.84
N GLN A 80 18.05 12.12 27.81
CA GLN A 80 18.27 10.68 27.73
C GLN A 80 16.97 9.86 27.55
N ARG A 81 15.87 10.30 28.17
CA ARG A 81 14.56 9.63 28.03
C ARG A 81 13.94 9.96 26.68
N ALA A 82 14.05 11.22 26.24
CA ALA A 82 13.58 11.63 24.92
C ALA A 82 14.34 10.91 23.79
N ASP A 83 15.67 10.84 23.86
CA ASP A 83 16.52 10.22 22.85
C ASP A 83 16.19 8.73 22.69
N ALA A 84 15.92 8.03 23.80
CA ALA A 84 15.46 6.63 23.78
C ALA A 84 14.08 6.47 23.10
N LEU A 85 13.13 7.35 23.40
CA LEU A 85 11.82 7.35 22.75
C LEU A 85 11.93 7.65 21.25
N LEU A 86 12.78 8.61 20.85
CA LEU A 86 13.01 8.92 19.44
C LEU A 86 13.62 7.72 18.70
N ALA A 87 14.60 7.04 19.29
CA ALA A 87 15.17 5.82 18.70
C ALA A 87 14.14 4.69 18.54
N GLY A 88 13.28 4.49 19.55
CA GLY A 88 12.18 3.53 19.50
C GLY A 88 11.15 3.89 18.41
N LEU A 89 10.73 5.16 18.35
CA LEU A 89 9.79 5.65 17.34
C LEU A 89 10.36 5.57 15.92
N LEU A 90 11.65 5.86 15.72
CA LEU A 90 12.32 5.67 14.42
C LEU A 90 12.37 4.20 14.01
N THR A 91 12.48 3.29 14.98
CA THR A 91 12.40 1.84 14.72
C THR A 91 10.98 1.44 14.28
N LEU A 92 9.95 1.96 14.94
CA LEU A 92 8.56 1.74 14.51
C LEU A 92 8.27 2.40 13.16
N TRP A 93 8.84 3.58 12.89
CA TRP A 93 8.73 4.25 11.60
C TRP A 93 9.34 3.42 10.47
N ARG A 94 10.50 2.79 10.67
CA ARG A 94 11.07 1.87 9.69
C ARG A 94 10.18 0.65 9.43
N ARG A 95 9.43 0.20 10.43
CA ARG A 95 8.54 -0.97 10.34
C ARG A 95 7.18 -0.66 9.71
N TRP A 96 6.60 0.50 10.01
CA TRP A 96 5.22 0.84 9.65
C TRP A 96 5.08 2.09 8.79
N GLY A 97 6.16 2.84 8.59
CA GLY A 97 6.16 4.04 7.77
C GLY A 97 5.73 3.74 6.33
N ASP A 98 5.26 4.80 5.67
CA ASP A 98 4.88 4.74 4.26
C ASP A 98 6.05 4.26 3.39
N ALA A 99 5.78 3.43 2.38
CA ALA A 99 6.77 3.01 1.41
C ALA A 99 7.07 4.16 0.42
N GLY A 100 7.96 5.07 0.84
CA GLY A 100 8.60 6.06 -0.01
C GLY A 100 7.68 7.13 -0.66
N PRO A 101 8.29 8.15 -1.28
CA PRO A 101 7.55 9.17 -2.01
C PRO A 101 6.84 8.59 -3.25
N GLY A 102 5.54 8.87 -3.39
CA GLY A 102 4.76 8.57 -4.60
C GLY A 102 3.74 7.42 -4.48
N GLU A 103 3.67 6.76 -3.33
CA GLU A 103 2.57 5.85 -3.01
C GLU A 103 1.38 6.64 -2.43
N GLY A 104 0.15 6.31 -2.84
CA GLY A 104 -1.05 7.13 -2.53
C GLY A 104 -1.36 7.27 -1.03
N TRP A 105 -2.40 8.04 -0.67
CA TRP A 105 -2.71 8.42 0.72
C TRP A 105 -2.98 7.27 1.72
N ALA A 106 -3.19 6.04 1.23
CA ALA A 106 -3.50 4.88 2.06
C ALA A 106 -2.21 4.06 2.35
N PRO A 107 -1.80 3.92 3.61
CA PRO A 107 -0.61 3.14 3.97
C PRO A 107 -0.72 1.66 3.62
N ARG A 108 0.41 1.04 3.23
CA ARG A 108 0.51 -0.37 2.80
C ARG A 108 0.81 -1.37 3.91
N VAL A 109 0.50 -1.08 5.18
CA VAL A 109 0.79 -2.08 6.22
C VAL A 109 -0.19 -3.24 6.12
N SER A 110 0.32 -4.40 5.70
CA SER A 110 -0.43 -5.65 5.64
C SER A 110 -0.78 -6.09 7.06
N SER A 111 -2.03 -5.85 7.44
CA SER A 111 -2.73 -6.35 8.64
C SER A 111 -1.88 -6.54 9.89
N HIS A 112 -2.02 -5.64 10.87
CA HIS A 112 -1.60 -5.94 12.24
C HIS A 112 -2.58 -6.96 12.83
N PRO A 113 -2.13 -8.14 13.27
CA PRO A 113 -3.02 -9.09 13.90
C PRO A 113 -3.52 -8.50 15.21
N PHE A 114 -4.82 -8.24 15.29
CA PHE A 114 -5.47 -7.91 16.55
C PHE A 114 -5.40 -9.14 17.46
N ASP A 115 -4.60 -9.06 18.53
CA ASP A 115 -4.19 -10.22 19.33
C ASP A 115 -4.90 -10.32 20.68
N GLY A 116 -5.84 -9.43 20.99
CA GLY A 116 -6.52 -9.45 22.30
C GLY A 116 -5.86 -8.59 23.37
N SER A 117 -4.67 -8.04 23.12
CA SER A 117 -3.85 -7.43 24.18
C SER A 117 -4.28 -6.02 24.58
N VAL A 118 -4.87 -5.25 23.66
CA VAL A 118 -5.24 -3.83 23.82
C VAL A 118 -6.48 -3.42 23.03
N GLU A 119 -7.25 -2.49 23.56
CA GLU A 119 -8.55 -2.11 23.00
C GLU A 119 -8.49 -1.31 21.69
N ASP A 120 -7.39 -0.61 21.41
CA ASP A 120 -7.30 0.35 20.30
C ASP A 120 -5.86 0.46 19.73
N PRO A 121 -5.69 1.11 18.56
CA PRO A 121 -4.37 1.29 17.94
C PRO A 121 -3.38 2.11 18.78
N TYR A 122 -3.85 3.03 19.62
CA TYR A 122 -2.98 3.85 20.46
C TYR A 122 -2.24 2.99 21.48
N TYR A 123 -2.96 2.16 22.24
CA TYR A 123 -2.33 1.29 23.23
C TYR A 123 -1.45 0.23 22.56
N TYR A 124 -1.79 -0.18 21.34
CA TYR A 124 -0.92 -1.04 20.55
C TYR A 124 0.40 -0.34 20.21
N LEU A 125 0.34 0.91 19.76
CA LEU A 125 1.55 1.73 19.54
C LEU A 125 2.38 1.86 20.83
N GLU A 126 1.76 2.11 21.99
CA GLU A 126 2.48 2.19 23.26
C GLU A 126 3.21 0.88 23.59
N GLN A 127 2.54 -0.27 23.47
CA GLN A 127 3.18 -1.56 23.72
C GLN A 127 4.36 -1.81 22.79
N GLN A 128 4.20 -1.51 21.50
CA GLN A 128 5.25 -1.69 20.51
C GLN A 128 6.40 -0.70 20.74
N LEU A 129 6.12 0.53 21.19
CA LEU A 129 7.13 1.53 21.52
C LEU A 129 7.92 1.16 22.78
N ALA A 130 7.24 0.71 23.84
CA ALA A 130 7.89 0.20 25.04
C ALA A 130 8.85 -0.95 24.70
N ALA A 131 8.38 -1.90 23.89
CA ALA A 131 9.20 -3.01 23.40
C ALA A 131 10.42 -2.51 22.59
N ALA A 132 10.22 -1.56 21.67
CA ALA A 132 11.29 -0.97 20.87
C ALA A 132 12.33 -0.21 21.71
N CYS A 133 11.90 0.36 22.85
CA CYS A 133 12.78 1.06 23.79
C CYS A 133 13.45 0.12 24.82
N GLY A 134 13.02 -1.14 24.92
CA GLY A 134 13.50 -2.08 25.94
C GLY A 134 13.08 -1.74 27.37
N ILE A 135 11.93 -1.07 27.54
CA ILE A 135 11.39 -0.64 28.84
C ILE A 135 9.97 -1.17 29.05
N SER A 136 9.42 -1.04 30.26
CA SER A 136 8.00 -1.32 30.50
C SER A 136 7.11 -0.17 30.04
N THR A 137 5.84 -0.45 29.72
CA THR A 137 4.86 0.61 29.38
C THR A 137 4.65 1.62 30.51
N ALA A 138 4.87 1.21 31.77
CA ALA A 138 4.81 2.11 32.93
C ALA A 138 5.94 3.16 32.97
N GLU A 139 6.99 2.98 32.15
CA GLU A 139 8.13 3.89 32.06
C GLU A 139 8.07 4.83 30.85
N LEU A 140 7.07 4.68 29.97
CA LEU A 140 6.89 5.51 28.77
C LEU A 140 6.41 6.93 29.11
N ASP A 141 7.13 7.94 28.62
CA ASP A 141 6.73 9.34 28.75
C ASP A 141 6.12 9.95 27.48
N VAL A 142 5.92 9.14 26.42
CA VAL A 142 5.45 9.65 25.12
C VAL A 142 4.10 10.38 25.24
N GLN A 143 3.32 10.08 26.28
CA GLN A 143 2.02 10.68 26.55
C GLN A 143 2.07 11.90 27.48
N LEU A 144 3.24 12.28 28.01
CA LEU A 144 3.39 13.48 28.83
C LEU A 144 2.86 14.71 28.09
N ALA A 145 1.97 15.48 28.72
CA ALA A 145 1.33 16.65 28.12
C ALA A 145 0.48 16.39 26.85
N ARG A 146 -0.02 15.17 26.64
CA ARG A 146 -0.84 14.79 25.49
C ARG A 146 -2.02 13.90 25.88
N SER A 147 -3.09 13.89 25.10
CA SER A 147 -4.23 12.95 25.23
C SER A 147 -4.36 12.09 23.99
N ARG A 148 -5.22 11.06 24.04
CA ARG A 148 -5.67 10.39 22.82
C ARG A 148 -6.51 11.34 21.97
N ASN A 149 -7.34 12.18 22.60
CA ASN A 149 -8.26 13.10 21.91
C ASN A 149 -7.56 14.03 20.90
N ASP A 150 -6.50 14.72 21.31
CA ASP A 150 -5.76 15.61 20.42
C ASP A 150 -4.85 14.84 19.45
N LEU A 151 -4.33 13.68 19.87
CA LEU A 151 -3.58 12.77 18.99
C LEU A 151 -4.45 12.24 17.85
N ASP A 152 -5.60 11.65 18.17
CA ASP A 152 -6.54 11.05 17.22
C ASP A 152 -7.09 12.10 16.26
N ALA A 153 -7.47 13.28 16.77
CA ALA A 153 -7.89 14.40 15.93
C ALA A 153 -6.76 14.86 14.99
N GLY A 154 -5.52 14.91 15.47
CA GLY A 154 -4.35 15.30 14.69
C GLY A 154 -4.01 14.29 13.59
N VAL A 155 -3.94 13.01 13.97
CA VAL A 155 -3.68 11.88 13.07
C VAL A 155 -4.72 11.82 11.96
N PHE A 156 -6.00 11.93 12.31
CA PHE A 156 -7.05 11.85 11.31
C PHE A 156 -6.98 13.00 10.29
N ARG A 157 -6.65 14.22 10.73
CA ARG A 157 -6.39 15.37 9.85
C ARG A 157 -5.17 15.14 8.96
N MET A 158 -4.09 14.59 9.52
CA MET A 158 -2.86 14.27 8.76
C MET A 158 -3.14 13.29 7.62
N ILE A 159 -3.99 12.29 7.85
CA ILE A 159 -4.38 11.29 6.87
C ILE A 159 -5.28 11.92 5.78
N LEU A 160 -6.36 12.60 6.18
CA LEU A 160 -7.33 13.13 5.21
C LEU A 160 -6.76 14.24 4.32
N ARG A 161 -5.88 15.11 4.84
CA ARG A 161 -5.28 16.17 4.03
C ARG A 161 -4.45 15.59 2.86
N ARG A 162 -3.83 14.42 3.03
CA ARG A 162 -3.14 13.70 1.94
C ARG A 162 -4.13 13.15 0.91
N GLY A 163 -5.22 12.54 1.37
CA GLY A 163 -6.29 12.08 0.48
C GLY A 163 -6.92 13.21 -0.34
N ILE A 164 -7.05 14.41 0.25
CA ILE A 164 -7.51 15.62 -0.45
C ILE A 164 -6.54 16.01 -1.58
N LEU A 165 -5.22 16.01 -1.31
CA LEU A 165 -4.21 16.32 -2.32
C LEU A 165 -4.23 15.32 -3.49
N ASP A 166 -4.31 14.01 -3.18
CA ASP A 166 -4.38 12.97 -4.20
C ASP A 166 -5.63 13.11 -5.09
N LEU A 167 -6.78 13.41 -4.47
CA LEU A 167 -8.03 13.59 -5.21
C LEU A 167 -8.00 14.86 -6.06
N ALA A 168 -7.41 15.94 -5.55
CA ALA A 168 -7.28 17.19 -6.28
C ALA A 168 -6.36 17.05 -7.51
N GLU A 169 -5.20 16.42 -7.35
CA GLU A 169 -4.28 16.17 -8.46
C GLU A 169 -4.92 15.32 -9.55
N LEU A 170 -5.64 14.27 -9.17
CA LEU A 170 -6.35 13.42 -10.11
C LEU A 170 -7.49 14.17 -10.82
N LEU A 171 -8.26 15.00 -10.12
CA LEU A 171 -9.28 15.85 -10.75
C LEU A 171 -8.68 16.82 -11.76
N LEU A 172 -7.54 17.45 -11.43
CA LEU A 172 -6.86 18.38 -12.31
C LEU A 172 -6.21 17.68 -13.50
N GLN A 173 -5.70 16.45 -13.32
CA GLN A 173 -5.30 15.59 -14.42
C GLN A 173 -6.48 15.34 -15.36
N THR A 174 -7.64 14.96 -14.83
CA THR A 174 -8.84 14.73 -15.62
C THR A 174 -9.32 15.97 -16.36
N VAL A 175 -9.18 17.16 -15.77
CA VAL A 175 -9.47 18.42 -16.47
C VAL A 175 -8.57 18.57 -17.70
N ARG A 176 -7.26 18.37 -17.57
CA ARG A 176 -6.30 18.48 -18.69
C ARG A 176 -6.59 17.45 -19.80
N ASP A 177 -6.95 16.24 -19.41
CA ASP A 177 -7.29 15.19 -20.38
C ASP A 177 -8.63 15.46 -21.06
N LEU A 178 -9.61 15.99 -20.32
CA LEU A 178 -10.88 16.46 -20.87
C LEU A 178 -10.70 17.61 -21.85
N THR A 179 -9.87 18.61 -21.56
CA THR A 179 -9.62 19.74 -22.48
C THR A 179 -8.89 19.26 -23.73
N GLY A 180 -7.94 18.35 -23.60
CA GLY A 180 -7.28 17.67 -24.72
C GLY A 180 -8.28 16.90 -25.61
N THR A 181 -9.15 16.10 -25.01
CA THR A 181 -10.23 15.39 -25.72
C THR A 181 -11.23 16.35 -26.36
N ALA A 182 -11.61 17.42 -25.67
CA ALA A 182 -12.51 18.45 -26.19
C ALA A 182 -11.90 19.13 -27.42
N SER A 183 -10.62 19.50 -27.37
CA SER A 183 -9.92 20.12 -28.50
C SER A 183 -9.93 19.23 -29.75
N ARG A 184 -9.69 17.92 -29.59
CA ARG A 184 -9.74 16.95 -30.71
C ARG A 184 -11.14 16.82 -31.32
N ASN A 185 -12.17 17.15 -30.54
CA ASN A 185 -13.58 17.00 -30.89
C ASN A 185 -14.30 18.35 -31.08
N ALA A 186 -13.56 19.44 -31.32
CA ALA A 186 -14.12 20.80 -31.46
C ALA A 186 -15.17 20.93 -32.57
N GLU A 187 -15.07 20.12 -33.62
CA GLU A 187 -15.97 20.14 -34.78
C GLU A 187 -17.00 19.01 -34.79
N ALA A 188 -17.02 18.17 -33.75
CA ALA A 188 -17.93 17.03 -33.64
C ALA A 188 -19.34 17.52 -33.26
N VAL A 189 -20.09 17.98 -34.25
CA VAL A 189 -21.46 18.50 -34.08
C VAL A 189 -22.44 17.36 -33.78
N LEU A 190 -23.28 17.57 -32.77
CA LEU A 190 -24.36 16.66 -32.37
C LEU A 190 -25.61 17.45 -31.93
N ILE A 191 -26.69 16.74 -31.63
CA ILE A 191 -27.94 17.33 -31.14
C ILE A 191 -27.86 17.51 -29.62
N GLY A 192 -27.86 18.76 -29.16
CA GLY A 192 -27.98 19.10 -27.74
C GLY A 192 -29.37 18.74 -27.21
N HIS A 193 -29.44 18.31 -25.95
CA HIS A 193 -30.67 17.84 -25.34
C HIS A 193 -31.04 18.65 -24.09
N THR A 194 -32.32 19.01 -23.99
CA THR A 194 -32.95 19.51 -22.74
C THR A 194 -34.17 18.65 -22.45
N HIS A 195 -34.37 18.23 -21.20
CA HIS A 195 -35.45 17.29 -20.84
C HIS A 195 -35.48 16.01 -21.68
N ARG A 196 -34.30 15.55 -22.14
CA ARG A 196 -34.16 14.39 -23.05
C ARG A 196 -34.89 14.58 -24.39
N ARG A 197 -35.07 15.83 -24.83
CA ARG A 197 -35.59 16.20 -26.16
C ARG A 197 -34.54 17.03 -26.92
N PRO A 198 -34.48 16.88 -28.26
CA PRO A 198 -33.66 17.76 -29.11
C PRO A 198 -33.91 19.24 -28.79
N ALA A 199 -32.83 20.01 -28.66
CA ALA A 199 -32.87 21.43 -28.35
C ALA A 199 -32.19 22.25 -29.47
N GLN A 200 -30.88 22.43 -29.38
CA GLN A 200 -30.07 23.12 -30.40
C GLN A 200 -28.86 22.25 -30.78
N PRO A 201 -28.26 22.42 -31.97
CA PRO A 201 -26.96 21.84 -32.26
C PRO A 201 -25.93 22.28 -31.23
N THR A 202 -24.97 21.41 -30.93
CA THR A 202 -23.82 21.68 -30.07
C THR A 202 -22.65 20.81 -30.52
N THR A 203 -21.49 20.91 -29.89
CA THR A 203 -20.35 20.02 -30.14
C THR A 203 -20.05 19.14 -28.93
N ILE A 204 -19.36 18.01 -29.15
CA ILE A 204 -18.78 17.21 -28.04
C ILE A 204 -17.89 18.10 -27.18
N ALA A 205 -17.03 18.92 -27.80
CA ALA A 205 -16.13 19.82 -27.10
C ALA A 205 -16.86 20.79 -26.16
N HIS A 206 -18.01 21.32 -26.57
CA HIS A 206 -18.81 22.20 -25.72
C HIS A 206 -19.30 21.49 -24.45
N VAL A 207 -19.77 20.26 -24.57
CA VAL A 207 -20.21 19.48 -23.40
C VAL A 207 -19.03 19.13 -22.49
N LEU A 208 -17.89 18.73 -23.05
CA LEU A 208 -16.69 18.41 -22.28
C LEU A 208 -16.10 19.65 -21.60
N SER A 209 -16.15 20.82 -22.24
CA SER A 209 -15.71 22.08 -21.61
C SER A 209 -16.54 22.42 -20.36
N GLY A 210 -17.86 22.18 -20.40
CA GLY A 210 -18.71 22.36 -19.22
C GLY A 210 -18.45 21.33 -18.11
N LEU A 211 -18.03 20.11 -18.46
CA LEU A 211 -17.60 19.10 -17.48
C LEU A 211 -16.28 19.51 -16.81
N ALA A 212 -15.31 19.98 -17.59
CA ALA A 212 -14.04 20.49 -17.09
C ALA A 212 -14.24 21.68 -16.12
N GLU A 213 -15.12 22.62 -16.46
CA GLU A 213 -15.46 23.75 -15.57
C GLU A 213 -16.08 23.28 -14.24
N ALA A 214 -16.95 22.27 -14.28
CA ALA A 214 -17.55 21.69 -13.08
C ALA A 214 -16.50 21.03 -12.17
N MET A 215 -15.52 20.32 -12.74
CA MET A 215 -14.42 19.69 -12.01
C MET A 215 -13.44 20.72 -11.43
N LEU A 216 -13.12 21.78 -12.18
CA LEU A 216 -12.30 22.89 -11.67
C LEU A 216 -12.93 23.56 -10.45
N SER A 217 -14.26 23.75 -10.44
CA SER A 217 -14.96 24.29 -9.28
C SER A 217 -14.93 23.33 -8.07
N GLN A 218 -14.80 22.02 -8.29
CA GLN A 218 -14.66 21.03 -7.21
C GLN A 218 -13.23 21.01 -6.67
N ALA A 219 -12.22 21.14 -7.54
CA ALA A 219 -10.82 21.29 -7.13
C ALA A 219 -10.59 22.57 -6.31
N ASP A 220 -11.21 23.68 -6.70
CA ASP A 220 -11.18 24.93 -5.90
C ASP A 220 -11.77 24.73 -4.49
N GLU A 221 -12.86 23.97 -4.37
CA GLU A 221 -13.46 23.65 -3.07
C GLU A 221 -12.56 22.72 -2.23
N LEU A 222 -11.87 21.75 -2.85
CA LEU A 222 -10.89 20.89 -2.17
C LEU A 222 -9.77 21.71 -1.52
N LEU A 223 -9.34 22.81 -2.16
CA LEU A 223 -8.33 23.70 -1.60
C LEU A 223 -8.82 24.33 -0.29
N SER A 224 -10.06 24.83 -0.27
CA SER A 224 -10.66 25.39 0.93
C SER A 224 -10.88 24.36 2.05
N VAL A 225 -11.21 23.11 1.70
CA VAL A 225 -11.33 22.01 2.67
C VAL A 225 -9.96 21.61 3.22
N TYR A 226 -8.92 21.59 2.37
CA TYR A 226 -7.54 21.36 2.82
C TYR A 226 -7.11 22.40 3.85
N ASP A 227 -7.34 23.70 3.59
CA ASP A 227 -6.92 24.78 4.50
C ASP A 227 -7.59 24.70 5.88
N GLU A 228 -8.80 24.14 5.97
CA GLU A 228 -9.48 23.87 7.24
C GLU A 228 -8.98 22.57 7.91
N MET A 229 -8.62 21.58 7.10
CA MET A 229 -8.02 20.32 7.57
C MET A 229 -6.62 20.56 8.14
N ASN A 230 -5.85 21.48 7.55
CA ASN A 230 -4.45 21.76 7.86
C ASN A 230 -4.25 22.71 9.07
N VAL A 231 -5.03 22.48 10.14
CA VAL A 231 -4.89 23.13 11.44
C VAL A 231 -4.63 22.08 12.51
N SER A 232 -3.54 22.23 13.26
CA SER A 232 -3.09 21.24 14.25
C SER A 232 -3.91 21.31 15.54
N PRO A 233 -4.49 20.19 16.00
CA PRO A 233 -5.12 20.11 17.31
C PRO A 233 -4.17 19.72 18.44
N LEU A 234 -2.96 19.26 18.10
CA LEU A 234 -1.97 18.72 19.05
C LEU A 234 -1.51 19.79 20.05
N GLY A 235 -1.45 19.41 21.32
CA GLY A 235 -1.19 20.31 22.44
C GLY A 235 -2.46 20.77 23.18
N SER A 236 -3.64 20.36 22.70
CA SER A 236 -4.92 20.56 23.39
C SER A 236 -5.15 19.57 24.52
N ALA A 237 -4.34 18.50 24.57
CA ALA A 237 -4.50 17.36 25.45
C ALA A 237 -5.95 16.87 25.41
N ALA A 238 -6.60 16.68 26.57
CA ALA A 238 -7.96 16.19 26.58
C ALA A 238 -8.97 17.17 25.95
N PHE A 239 -8.81 18.48 26.24
CA PHE A 239 -9.62 19.61 25.72
C PHE A 239 -9.24 20.95 26.39
N THR A 240 -8.44 20.94 27.46
CA THR A 240 -8.10 22.12 28.29
C THR A 240 -6.61 22.50 28.23
N GLY A 241 -5.83 21.85 27.38
CA GLY A 241 -4.38 21.99 27.36
C GLY A 241 -3.73 21.25 28.53
N THR A 242 -2.56 21.72 28.94
CA THR A 242 -1.70 21.08 29.95
C THR A 242 -1.08 22.13 30.87
N ASP A 243 -0.73 21.72 32.10
CA ASP A 243 0.05 22.54 33.05
C ASP A 243 1.56 22.54 32.73
N ILE A 244 1.99 21.68 31.79
CA ILE A 244 3.38 21.57 31.34
C ILE A 244 3.64 22.58 30.23
N GLU A 245 4.76 23.29 30.31
CA GLU A 245 5.17 24.22 29.27
C GLU A 245 5.54 23.45 27.99
N ILE A 246 4.72 23.61 26.96
CA ILE A 246 4.86 22.96 25.64
C ILE A 246 4.84 24.01 24.52
N ASP A 247 5.43 23.67 23.37
CA ASP A 247 5.32 24.46 22.14
C ASP A 247 4.46 23.72 21.10
N ALA A 248 3.15 23.96 21.14
CA ALA A 248 2.22 23.37 20.18
C ALA A 248 2.49 23.81 18.73
N ASN A 249 3.07 25.00 18.51
CA ASN A 249 3.42 25.46 17.16
C ASN A 249 4.63 24.70 16.61
N ARG A 250 5.56 24.28 17.49
CA ARG A 250 6.67 23.41 17.11
C ARG A 250 6.17 22.06 16.59
N VAL A 251 5.22 21.45 17.29
CA VAL A 251 4.58 20.19 16.85
C VAL A 251 3.86 20.40 15.51
N ALA A 252 3.07 21.48 15.39
CA ALA A 252 2.38 21.82 14.15
C ALA A 252 3.35 21.96 12.96
N ALA A 253 4.44 22.70 13.13
CA ALA A 253 5.45 22.92 12.09
C ALA A 253 6.16 21.63 11.67
N LEU A 254 6.55 20.78 12.63
CA LEU A 254 7.19 19.48 12.36
C LEU A 254 6.27 18.54 11.58
N LEU A 255 4.95 18.68 11.75
CA LEU A 255 3.95 17.88 11.06
C LEU A 255 3.35 18.61 9.84
N GLY A 256 3.92 19.73 9.39
CA GLY A 256 3.46 20.44 8.18
C GLY A 256 2.07 21.08 8.29
N PHE A 257 1.57 21.32 9.51
CA PHE A 257 0.37 22.14 9.71
C PHE A 257 0.72 23.63 9.62
N ASP A 258 -0.20 24.45 9.08
CA ASP A 258 0.03 25.89 8.90
C ASP A 258 -0.09 26.68 10.21
N ARG A 259 -0.86 26.14 11.17
CA ARG A 259 -1.13 26.76 12.48
C ARG A 259 -1.73 25.75 13.45
N SER A 260 -1.75 26.09 14.74
CA SER A 260 -2.51 25.37 15.76
C SER A 260 -3.87 26.02 16.03
N PHE A 261 -4.81 25.25 16.59
CA PHE A 261 -6.08 25.79 17.06
C PHE A 261 -5.89 26.82 18.16
N THR A 262 -6.71 27.88 18.13
CA THR A 262 -6.73 28.89 19.20
C THR A 262 -7.55 28.46 20.41
N ALA A 263 -8.54 27.60 20.21
CA ALA A 263 -9.40 27.07 21.25
C ALA A 263 -9.20 25.55 21.34
N SER A 264 -8.61 25.08 22.45
CA SER A 264 -8.33 23.66 22.68
C SER A 264 -9.58 22.79 22.71
N TYR A 265 -10.73 23.36 23.04
CA TYR A 265 -12.01 22.65 23.03
C TYR A 265 -12.46 22.33 21.60
N GLU A 266 -12.39 23.32 20.69
CA GLU A 266 -12.71 23.13 19.27
C GLU A 266 -11.72 22.17 18.59
N ALA A 267 -10.45 22.19 19.02
CA ALA A 267 -9.42 21.31 18.48
C ALA A 267 -9.77 19.81 18.54
N VAL A 268 -10.49 19.40 19.60
CA VAL A 268 -10.87 18.00 19.85
C VAL A 268 -12.36 17.72 19.65
N ALA A 269 -13.23 18.74 19.76
CA ALA A 269 -14.68 18.58 19.58
C ALA A 269 -15.16 18.84 18.15
N GLY A 270 -14.45 19.68 17.38
CA GLY A 270 -14.87 20.14 16.06
C GLY A 270 -14.89 19.01 15.02
N ALA A 271 -15.94 18.96 14.20
CA ALA A 271 -16.17 17.89 13.21
C ALA A 271 -16.78 18.39 11.89
N GLU A 272 -17.01 19.70 11.75
CA GLU A 272 -17.68 20.33 10.62
C GLU A 272 -16.90 20.17 9.31
N HIS A 273 -15.57 20.20 9.40
CA HIS A 273 -14.65 19.98 8.29
C HIS A 273 -14.80 18.57 7.66
N PHE A 274 -15.14 17.55 8.46
CA PHE A 274 -15.48 16.20 7.99
C PHE A 274 -16.76 16.20 7.15
N MET A 275 -17.77 16.97 7.58
CA MET A 275 -19.02 17.13 6.85
C MET A 275 -18.79 17.82 5.50
N ARG A 276 -17.93 18.85 5.45
CA ARG A 276 -17.57 19.53 4.19
C ARG A 276 -16.89 18.57 3.21
N LEU A 277 -15.94 17.77 3.66
CA LEU A 277 -15.28 16.79 2.80
C LEU A 277 -16.28 15.73 2.27
N ALA A 278 -17.16 15.22 3.14
CA ALA A 278 -18.19 14.26 2.75
C ALA A 278 -19.18 14.85 1.72
N ALA A 279 -19.58 16.11 1.90
CA ALA A 279 -20.44 16.81 0.94
C ALA A 279 -19.77 16.97 -0.43
N LEU A 280 -18.47 17.28 -0.45
CA LEU A 280 -17.69 17.40 -1.67
C LEU A 280 -17.51 16.06 -2.40
N HIS A 281 -17.29 14.96 -1.66
CA HIS A 281 -17.32 13.61 -2.24
C HIS A 281 -18.68 13.31 -2.91
N GLY A 282 -19.79 13.64 -2.22
CA GLY A 282 -21.13 13.52 -2.79
C GLY A 282 -21.30 14.34 -4.09
N ARG A 283 -20.78 15.58 -4.10
CA ARG A 283 -20.81 16.49 -5.27
C ARG A 283 -20.02 15.95 -6.47
N ILE A 284 -18.81 15.45 -6.24
CA ILE A 284 -17.96 14.84 -7.28
C ILE A 284 -18.66 13.61 -7.86
N GLY A 285 -19.13 12.70 -6.99
CA GLY A 285 -19.86 11.50 -7.40
C GLY A 285 -21.10 11.83 -8.23
N ALA A 286 -21.92 12.80 -7.78
CA ALA A 286 -23.13 13.21 -8.50
C ALA A 286 -22.84 13.77 -9.90
N THR A 287 -21.74 14.51 -10.04
CA THR A 287 -21.27 15.02 -11.34
C THR A 287 -20.89 13.87 -12.26
N GLY A 288 -20.08 12.92 -11.76
CA GLY A 288 -19.69 11.71 -12.49
C GLY A 288 -20.89 10.85 -12.92
N ALA A 289 -21.87 10.65 -12.04
CA ALA A 289 -23.07 9.88 -12.35
C ALA A 289 -23.96 10.54 -13.42
N ARG A 290 -24.06 11.87 -13.41
CA ARG A 290 -24.75 12.63 -14.47
C ARG A 290 -24.02 12.48 -15.80
N TRP A 291 -22.70 12.59 -15.80
CA TRP A 291 -21.88 12.39 -16.99
C TRP A 291 -22.00 10.98 -17.55
N ALA A 292 -21.93 9.95 -16.71
CA ALA A 292 -22.09 8.55 -17.11
C ALA A 292 -23.40 8.30 -17.87
N ARG A 293 -24.50 8.93 -17.46
CA ARG A 293 -25.80 8.83 -18.15
C ARG A 293 -25.85 9.55 -19.50
N VAL A 294 -25.10 10.64 -19.64
CA VAL A 294 -24.94 11.34 -20.94
C VAL A 294 -24.14 10.46 -21.88
N LEU A 295 -23.00 9.93 -21.42
CA LEU A 295 -22.13 9.08 -22.21
C LEU A 295 -22.81 7.76 -22.62
N GLN A 296 -23.57 7.14 -21.71
CA GLN A 296 -24.40 5.97 -22.01
C GLN A 296 -25.37 6.26 -23.16
N GLU A 297 -26.02 7.42 -23.15
CA GLU A 297 -26.94 7.79 -24.21
C GLU A 297 -26.22 7.98 -25.54
N TRP A 298 -25.08 8.66 -25.54
CA TRP A 298 -24.28 8.85 -26.76
C TRP A 298 -23.81 7.52 -27.34
N MET A 299 -23.41 6.57 -26.50
CA MET A 299 -23.06 5.21 -26.94
C MET A 299 -24.28 4.47 -27.50
N ASN A 300 -25.46 4.59 -26.87
CA ASN A 300 -26.70 3.97 -27.36
C ASN A 300 -27.15 4.54 -28.71
N LEU A 301 -26.95 5.84 -28.93
CA LEU A 301 -27.22 6.52 -30.19
C LEU A 301 -26.13 6.27 -31.25
N GLY A 302 -25.02 5.61 -30.89
CA GLY A 302 -23.87 5.38 -31.77
C GLY A 302 -23.01 6.62 -32.01
N TRP A 303 -23.24 7.73 -31.31
CA TRP A 303 -22.51 8.97 -31.51
C TRP A 303 -21.05 8.89 -31.06
N VAL A 304 -20.81 8.17 -29.96
CA VAL A 304 -19.49 7.94 -29.39
C VAL A 304 -19.23 6.45 -29.28
N ARG A 305 -17.98 6.05 -29.59
CA ARG A 305 -17.54 4.67 -29.51
C ARG A 305 -17.67 4.10 -28.11
N MET A 306 -18.00 2.81 -28.02
CA MET A 306 -17.88 2.04 -26.79
C MET A 306 -16.48 1.41 -26.69
N PRO A 307 -15.59 1.89 -25.81
CA PRO A 307 -14.23 1.36 -25.68
C PRO A 307 -14.25 -0.03 -25.06
N SER A 308 -13.52 -0.98 -25.65
CA SER A 308 -13.67 -2.40 -25.30
C SER A 308 -13.11 -2.72 -23.91
N GLU A 309 -12.08 -1.98 -23.51
CA GLU A 309 -11.35 -2.02 -22.25
C GLU A 309 -12.25 -1.66 -21.05
N PHE A 310 -13.31 -0.89 -21.29
CA PHE A 310 -14.29 -0.46 -20.30
C PHE A 310 -15.63 -1.20 -20.39
N THR A 311 -15.67 -2.30 -21.14
CA THR A 311 -16.87 -3.12 -21.29
C THR A 311 -16.70 -4.51 -20.70
N GLN A 312 -17.82 -5.09 -20.28
CA GLN A 312 -17.92 -6.49 -19.91
C GLN A 312 -18.71 -7.25 -20.96
N GLY A 313 -18.23 -8.44 -21.32
CA GLY A 313 -18.92 -9.36 -22.21
C GLY A 313 -20.15 -9.99 -21.55
N SER A 314 -21.09 -10.47 -22.37
CA SER A 314 -22.20 -11.29 -21.89
C SER A 314 -21.81 -12.78 -21.91
N SER A 315 -22.20 -13.52 -20.87
CA SER A 315 -22.01 -14.97 -20.79
C SER A 315 -22.85 -15.79 -21.78
N ILE A 316 -23.86 -15.19 -22.42
CA ILE A 316 -24.78 -15.88 -23.35
C ILE A 316 -24.78 -15.28 -24.77
N MET A 317 -24.59 -13.96 -24.89
CA MET A 317 -24.65 -13.26 -26.18
C MET A 317 -23.24 -12.81 -26.62
N PRO A 318 -22.62 -13.47 -27.62
CA PRO A 318 -21.23 -13.22 -27.99
C PRO A 318 -20.97 -11.82 -28.54
N GLN A 319 -21.98 -11.15 -29.08
CA GLN A 319 -21.88 -9.78 -29.62
C GLN A 319 -22.09 -8.68 -28.56
N LYS A 320 -22.61 -9.01 -27.37
CA LYS A 320 -23.08 -8.01 -26.39
C LYS A 320 -21.92 -7.50 -25.55
N LYS A 321 -21.57 -6.22 -25.74
CA LYS A 321 -20.66 -5.45 -24.90
C LYS A 321 -21.47 -4.55 -23.97
N ASN A 322 -21.24 -4.65 -22.66
CA ASN A 322 -21.94 -3.86 -21.65
C ASN A 322 -21.00 -2.81 -21.07
N PRO A 323 -21.32 -1.50 -21.13
CA PRO A 323 -20.53 -0.45 -20.50
C PRO A 323 -20.79 -0.39 -18.99
N VAL A 324 -20.57 -1.52 -18.28
CA VAL A 324 -20.90 -1.67 -16.84
C VAL A 324 -20.13 -0.67 -15.97
N VAL A 325 -19.00 -0.15 -16.44
CA VAL A 325 -18.31 0.96 -15.79
C VAL A 325 -19.23 2.17 -15.52
N LEU A 326 -20.16 2.48 -16.44
CA LEU A 326 -21.09 3.60 -16.29
C LEU A 326 -22.11 3.32 -15.19
N GLU A 327 -22.51 2.06 -15.03
CA GLU A 327 -23.36 1.61 -13.92
C GLU A 327 -22.61 1.69 -12.59
N HIS A 328 -21.33 1.31 -12.57
CA HIS A 328 -20.48 1.44 -11.39
C HIS A 328 -20.29 2.90 -10.96
N LEU A 329 -20.08 3.84 -11.90
CA LEU A 329 -20.01 5.26 -11.59
C LEU A 329 -21.29 5.77 -10.90
N VAL A 330 -22.47 5.35 -11.40
CA VAL A 330 -23.75 5.71 -10.79
C VAL A 330 -23.93 5.05 -9.41
N SER A 331 -23.57 3.78 -9.28
CA SER A 331 -23.65 3.03 -8.02
C SER A 331 -22.72 3.61 -6.93
N MET A 332 -21.46 3.88 -7.28
CA MET A 332 -20.48 4.50 -6.38
C MET A 332 -20.89 5.91 -5.95
N SER A 333 -21.51 6.69 -6.83
CA SER A 333 -22.08 7.99 -6.46
C SER A 333 -23.24 7.86 -5.45
N GLY A 334 -24.09 6.84 -5.61
CA GLY A 334 -25.14 6.53 -4.65
C GLY A 334 -24.57 6.15 -3.29
N ALA A 335 -23.52 5.31 -3.27
CA ALA A 335 -22.83 4.92 -2.05
C ALA A 335 -22.18 6.14 -1.34
N ALA A 336 -21.49 7.01 -2.08
CA ALA A 336 -20.89 8.24 -1.52
C ALA A 336 -21.95 9.18 -0.90
N SER A 337 -23.10 9.34 -1.54
CA SER A 337 -24.23 10.09 -0.96
C SER A 337 -24.77 9.46 0.32
N GLY A 338 -24.79 8.12 0.39
CA GLY A 338 -25.15 7.38 1.59
C GLY A 338 -24.16 7.63 2.73
N GLU A 339 -22.86 7.58 2.44
CA GLU A 339 -21.81 7.84 3.44
C GLU A 339 -21.85 9.28 3.94
N MET A 340 -22.04 10.25 3.04
CA MET A 340 -22.29 11.65 3.43
C MET A 340 -23.47 11.76 4.39
N THR A 341 -24.59 11.10 4.09
CA THR A 341 -25.76 11.11 4.98
C THR A 341 -25.43 10.49 6.34
N SER A 342 -24.76 9.34 6.35
CA SER A 342 -24.31 8.68 7.59
C SER A 342 -23.45 9.62 8.42
N ILE A 343 -22.38 10.19 7.84
CA ILE A 343 -21.48 11.13 8.53
C ILE A 343 -22.25 12.30 9.15
N PHE A 344 -23.12 12.96 8.37
CA PHE A 344 -23.93 14.07 8.87
C PHE A 344 -24.82 13.65 10.04
N THR A 345 -25.49 12.51 9.92
CA THR A 345 -26.41 12.04 10.97
C THR A 345 -25.68 11.57 12.22
N THR A 346 -24.50 10.96 12.08
CA THR A 346 -23.69 10.51 13.22
C THR A 346 -23.15 11.70 13.99
N ILE A 347 -22.57 12.70 13.30
CA ILE A 347 -22.07 13.93 13.94
C ILE A 347 -23.21 14.68 14.60
N ALA A 348 -24.35 14.84 13.92
CA ALA A 348 -25.50 15.56 14.48
C ALA A 348 -26.13 14.88 15.70
N ALA A 349 -25.92 13.58 15.90
CA ALA A 349 -26.35 12.84 17.08
C ALA A 349 -25.35 12.91 18.24
N GLY A 350 -24.13 13.35 17.98
CA GLY A 350 -23.07 13.50 18.98
C GLY A 350 -23.25 14.73 19.86
N TRP A 351 -22.48 14.76 20.93
CA TRP A 351 -22.31 15.95 21.77
C TRP A 351 -21.18 16.81 21.19
N TYR A 352 -21.22 18.12 21.44
CA TYR A 352 -20.12 19.00 21.07
C TYR A 352 -18.99 18.87 22.11
N GLU A 353 -18.29 17.73 22.05
CA GLU A 353 -17.15 17.31 22.85
C GLU A 353 -16.43 16.19 22.09
N ASP A 354 -15.28 15.70 22.60
CA ASP A 354 -14.68 14.48 22.08
C ASP A 354 -15.63 13.29 22.26
N SER A 355 -16.12 12.74 21.14
CA SER A 355 -17.10 11.67 21.15
C SER A 355 -16.92 10.75 19.94
N ASN A 356 -17.09 9.45 20.13
CA ASN A 356 -16.97 8.45 19.06
C ASN A 356 -17.87 8.76 17.85
N ASN A 357 -19.01 9.43 18.07
CA ASN A 357 -19.93 9.89 17.02
C ASN A 357 -19.29 10.91 16.05
N ALA A 358 -18.33 11.71 16.54
CA ALA A 358 -17.63 12.75 15.77
C ALA A 358 -16.19 12.35 15.41
N THR A 359 -15.68 11.25 15.98
CA THR A 359 -14.32 10.72 15.75
C THR A 359 -14.36 9.31 15.15
N THR A 360 -14.26 8.26 15.96
CA THR A 360 -14.08 6.86 15.55
C THR A 360 -15.11 6.35 14.54
N ASP A 361 -16.40 6.65 14.74
CA ASP A 361 -17.46 6.11 13.89
C ASP A 361 -17.51 6.77 12.50
N VAL A 362 -16.97 7.99 12.34
CA VAL A 362 -16.97 8.71 11.05
C VAL A 362 -15.71 8.46 10.24
N GLN A 363 -14.59 8.08 10.87
CA GLN A 363 -13.30 7.85 10.22
C GLN A 363 -13.41 6.86 9.05
N LYS A 364 -13.94 5.66 9.31
CA LYS A 364 -14.12 4.62 8.28
C LYS A 364 -14.92 5.11 7.07
N HIS A 365 -15.91 5.97 7.31
CA HIS A 365 -16.79 6.46 6.26
C HIS A 365 -16.06 7.45 5.36
N LEU A 366 -15.25 8.32 5.96
CA LEU A 366 -14.43 9.26 5.21
C LEU A 366 -13.30 8.55 4.45
N TRP A 367 -12.61 7.59 5.06
CA TRP A 367 -11.58 6.80 4.38
C TRP A 367 -12.16 6.04 3.18
N THR A 368 -13.25 5.31 3.40
CA THR A 368 -13.94 4.55 2.35
C THR A 368 -14.46 5.48 1.24
N SER A 369 -15.03 6.63 1.61
CA SER A 369 -15.51 7.60 0.64
C SER A 369 -14.38 8.23 -0.17
N THR A 370 -13.24 8.55 0.44
CA THR A 370 -12.07 9.11 -0.23
C THR A 370 -11.51 8.15 -1.27
N ASP A 371 -11.26 6.90 -0.87
CA ASP A 371 -10.80 5.82 -1.75
C ASP A 371 -11.80 5.56 -2.90
N ARG A 372 -13.10 5.57 -2.60
CA ARG A 372 -14.15 5.47 -3.64
C ARG A 372 -14.10 6.65 -4.61
N MET A 373 -13.89 7.88 -4.15
CA MET A 373 -13.84 9.05 -5.03
C MET A 373 -12.59 9.04 -5.90
N LEU A 374 -11.44 8.60 -5.39
CA LEU A 374 -10.25 8.38 -6.21
C LEU A 374 -10.53 7.39 -7.34
N ARG A 375 -11.16 6.24 -7.05
CA ARG A 375 -11.57 5.29 -8.11
C ARG A 375 -12.58 5.88 -9.10
N VAL A 376 -13.57 6.63 -8.62
CA VAL A 376 -14.55 7.30 -9.49
C VAL A 376 -13.85 8.24 -10.46
N VAL A 377 -12.96 9.10 -9.98
CA VAL A 377 -12.27 10.05 -10.85
C VAL A 377 -11.31 9.33 -11.80
N ARG A 378 -10.58 8.28 -11.38
CA ARG A 378 -9.74 7.47 -12.29
C ARG A 378 -10.55 6.85 -13.43
N LEU A 379 -11.75 6.33 -13.12
CA LEU A 379 -12.62 5.75 -14.14
C LEU A 379 -13.21 6.82 -15.07
N LEU A 380 -13.57 7.99 -14.53
CA LEU A 380 -14.03 9.12 -15.34
C LEU A 380 -12.93 9.60 -16.29
N ASP A 381 -11.70 9.68 -15.81
CA ASP A 381 -10.52 10.08 -16.57
C ASP A 381 -10.27 9.15 -17.75
N GLY A 382 -10.08 7.85 -17.46
CA GLY A 382 -9.84 6.85 -18.48
C GLY A 382 -10.96 6.77 -19.52
N LEU A 383 -12.23 6.88 -19.10
CA LEU A 383 -13.36 6.95 -20.03
C LEU A 383 -13.34 8.21 -20.89
N SER A 384 -12.90 9.34 -20.34
CA SER A 384 -12.87 10.63 -21.03
C SER A 384 -11.78 10.68 -22.11
N LEU A 385 -10.68 9.97 -21.92
CA LEU A 385 -9.64 9.80 -22.93
C LEU A 385 -10.11 9.01 -24.15
N GLU A 386 -11.02 8.05 -23.95
CA GLU A 386 -11.56 7.16 -24.99
C GLU A 386 -12.72 7.76 -25.79
N ILE A 387 -13.14 9.00 -25.52
CA ILE A 387 -14.23 9.65 -26.26
C ILE A 387 -13.78 9.93 -27.70
N ALA A 388 -14.24 9.06 -28.60
CA ALA A 388 -14.06 9.19 -30.03
C ALA A 388 -15.43 9.15 -30.74
N PRO A 389 -15.72 10.11 -31.64
CA PRO A 389 -16.91 10.07 -32.48
C PRO A 389 -16.94 8.79 -33.31
N GLU A 390 -18.12 8.17 -33.44
CA GLU A 390 -18.31 6.99 -34.27
C GLU A 390 -19.31 7.26 -35.39
N GLN A 391 -20.60 7.39 -35.07
CA GLN A 391 -21.66 7.76 -36.01
C GLN A 391 -22.41 8.97 -35.47
N LEU A 392 -21.84 10.16 -35.67
CA LEU A 392 -22.53 11.42 -35.38
C LEU A 392 -23.77 11.59 -36.28
N PRO A 393 -24.81 12.32 -35.82
CA PRO A 393 -25.97 12.58 -36.64
C PRO A 393 -25.56 13.42 -37.86
N THR A 394 -26.06 13.05 -39.03
CA THR A 394 -25.88 13.83 -40.26
C THR A 394 -26.52 15.21 -40.13
N ASP A 395 -26.04 16.19 -40.89
CA ASP A 395 -26.62 17.54 -40.89
C ASP A 395 -28.14 17.50 -41.18
N GLU A 396 -28.56 16.61 -42.09
CA GLU A 396 -29.98 16.40 -42.39
C GLU A 396 -30.77 15.85 -41.19
N GLU A 397 -30.22 14.89 -40.42
CA GLU A 397 -30.85 14.37 -39.21
C GLU A 397 -30.96 15.44 -38.10
N ILE A 398 -29.94 16.28 -37.95
CA ILE A 398 -29.97 17.42 -37.01
C ILE A 398 -31.10 18.39 -37.40
N VAL A 399 -31.21 18.74 -38.68
CA VAL A 399 -32.27 19.63 -39.19
C VAL A 399 -33.65 18.97 -39.01
N ARG A 400 -33.79 17.69 -39.39
CA ARG A 400 -35.02 16.90 -39.26
C ARG A 400 -35.52 16.82 -37.82
N SER A 401 -34.60 16.77 -36.84
CA SER A 401 -34.96 16.75 -35.41
C SER A 401 -35.64 18.03 -34.91
N GLY A 402 -35.57 19.12 -35.68
CA GLY A 402 -36.05 20.44 -35.28
C GLY A 402 -35.02 21.26 -34.49
N ALA A 403 -33.80 20.76 -34.27
CA ALA A 403 -32.80 21.45 -33.46
C ALA A 403 -32.41 22.84 -34.01
N THR A 404 -32.52 23.06 -35.32
CA THR A 404 -32.19 24.34 -35.97
C THR A 404 -33.36 25.34 -36.01
N THR A 405 -34.55 24.97 -35.53
CA THR A 405 -35.77 25.80 -35.64
C THR A 405 -35.65 27.12 -34.87
N THR A 406 -34.91 27.15 -33.76
CA THR A 406 -34.65 28.40 -33.03
C THR A 406 -33.88 29.40 -33.90
N ALA A 407 -32.88 28.93 -34.66
CA ALA A 407 -32.10 29.80 -35.57
C ALA A 407 -32.98 30.41 -36.67
N VAL A 408 -34.01 29.68 -37.13
CA VAL A 408 -35.00 30.19 -38.09
C VAL A 408 -35.85 31.32 -37.47
N ALA A 409 -36.34 31.10 -36.25
CA ALA A 409 -37.14 32.10 -35.54
C ALA A 409 -36.31 33.36 -35.20
N GLU A 410 -35.06 33.19 -34.76
CA GLU A 410 -34.13 34.28 -34.52
C GLU A 410 -33.82 35.05 -35.81
N ALA A 411 -33.58 34.36 -36.93
CA ALA A 411 -33.34 35.00 -38.21
C ALA A 411 -34.53 35.89 -38.64
N LEU A 412 -35.76 35.39 -38.52
CA LEU A 412 -36.97 36.21 -38.75
C LEU A 412 -37.03 37.42 -37.80
N ALA A 413 -36.71 37.22 -36.51
CA ALA A 413 -36.72 38.29 -35.53
C ALA A 413 -35.71 39.42 -35.85
N THR A 414 -34.54 39.07 -36.41
CA THR A 414 -33.58 40.09 -36.88
C THR A 414 -34.08 40.92 -38.07
N ARG A 415 -35.15 40.48 -38.75
CA ARG A 415 -35.82 41.21 -39.84
C ARG A 415 -37.12 41.89 -39.39
N ALA A 416 -37.17 42.32 -38.12
CA ALA A 416 -38.28 43.06 -37.52
C ALA A 416 -39.61 42.29 -37.38
N VAL A 417 -39.60 40.96 -37.54
CA VAL A 417 -40.73 40.13 -37.12
C VAL A 417 -40.71 40.01 -35.59
N PRO A 418 -41.81 40.32 -34.86
CA PRO A 418 -41.84 40.10 -33.42
C PRO A 418 -41.57 38.63 -33.06
N TRP A 419 -40.79 38.37 -32.00
CA TRP A 419 -40.37 37.01 -31.60
C TRP A 419 -41.50 35.99 -31.57
N ARG A 420 -42.66 36.36 -31.00
CA ARG A 420 -43.82 35.46 -30.93
C ARG A 420 -44.38 35.13 -32.32
N GLY A 421 -44.44 36.10 -33.22
CA GLY A 421 -44.83 35.86 -34.62
C GLY A 421 -43.85 34.93 -35.32
N ALA A 422 -42.54 35.17 -35.19
CA ALA A 422 -41.52 34.30 -35.77
C ALA A 422 -41.59 32.87 -35.22
N HIS A 423 -41.77 32.72 -33.91
CA HIS A 423 -41.95 31.43 -33.26
C HIS A 423 -43.22 30.71 -33.75
N ASP A 424 -44.34 31.42 -33.91
CA ASP A 424 -45.61 30.84 -34.36
C ASP A 424 -45.54 30.38 -35.82
N VAL A 425 -44.86 31.14 -36.69
CA VAL A 425 -44.55 30.73 -38.07
C VAL A 425 -43.80 29.39 -38.07
N VAL A 426 -42.68 29.34 -37.32
CA VAL A 426 -41.85 28.13 -37.22
C VAL A 426 -42.62 26.96 -36.62
N GLY A 427 -43.45 27.21 -35.60
CA GLY A 427 -44.30 26.20 -34.97
C GLY A 427 -45.38 25.66 -35.91
N THR A 428 -45.99 26.52 -36.74
CA THR A 428 -46.93 26.10 -37.78
C THR A 428 -46.26 25.25 -38.84
N LEU A 429 -45.07 25.64 -39.30
CA LEU A 429 -44.29 24.87 -40.25
C LEU A 429 -43.90 23.49 -39.70
N PHE A 430 -43.41 23.43 -38.46
CA PHE A 430 -43.02 22.16 -37.83
C PHE A 430 -44.20 21.21 -37.63
N ARG A 431 -45.43 21.72 -37.43
CA ARG A 431 -46.65 20.89 -37.40
C ARG A 431 -47.01 20.29 -38.76
N GLN A 432 -46.61 20.93 -39.85
CA GLN A 432 -46.90 20.49 -41.22
C GLN A 432 -45.85 19.51 -41.75
N GLY A 433 -44.65 19.51 -41.18
CA GLY A 433 -43.55 18.61 -41.55
C GLY A 433 -42.24 19.05 -40.89
N ASP A 434 -41.23 18.17 -40.94
CA ASP A 434 -39.91 18.51 -40.42
C ASP A 434 -39.21 19.59 -41.30
N PRO A 435 -38.20 20.31 -40.76
CA PRO A 435 -37.58 21.43 -41.46
C PRO A 435 -36.89 21.09 -42.79
N THR A 436 -36.58 19.81 -43.06
CA THR A 436 -35.99 19.39 -44.35
C THR A 436 -37.02 19.38 -45.47
N THR A 437 -38.31 19.28 -45.12
CA THR A 437 -39.43 19.14 -46.08
C THR A 437 -40.17 20.44 -46.37
N TRP A 438 -39.84 21.54 -45.67
CA TRP A 438 -40.55 22.81 -45.83
C TRP A 438 -40.42 23.37 -47.25
N THR A 439 -41.57 23.70 -47.83
CA THR A 439 -41.71 24.28 -49.17
C THR A 439 -41.99 25.78 -49.12
N ALA A 440 -41.68 26.48 -50.22
CA ALA A 440 -42.02 27.90 -50.37
C ALA A 440 -43.49 28.21 -50.05
N GLN A 441 -44.40 27.36 -50.55
CA GLN A 441 -45.83 27.53 -50.35
C GLN A 441 -46.25 27.42 -48.88
N GLN A 442 -45.67 26.47 -48.13
CA GLN A 442 -45.95 26.32 -46.70
C GLN A 442 -45.43 27.52 -45.90
N VAL A 443 -44.24 28.03 -46.26
CA VAL A 443 -43.65 29.20 -45.61
C VAL A 443 -44.49 30.46 -45.87
N ASP A 444 -44.91 30.70 -47.11
CA ASP A 444 -45.77 31.84 -47.46
C ASP A 444 -47.11 31.77 -46.69
N ALA A 445 -47.71 30.58 -46.58
CA ALA A 445 -48.94 30.38 -45.82
C ALA A 445 -48.74 30.63 -44.32
N ALA A 446 -47.66 30.13 -43.72
CA ALA A 446 -47.37 30.32 -42.31
C ALA A 446 -47.09 31.80 -41.95
N LEU A 447 -46.41 32.55 -42.83
CA LEU A 447 -46.18 33.99 -42.67
C LEU A 447 -47.50 34.77 -42.75
N ALA A 448 -48.36 34.43 -43.71
CA ALA A 448 -49.68 35.04 -43.85
C ALA A 448 -50.60 34.77 -42.64
N ASP A 449 -50.62 33.54 -42.13
CA ASP A 449 -51.39 33.16 -40.93
C ASP A 449 -50.94 33.93 -39.67
N ALA A 450 -49.65 34.29 -39.60
CA ALA A 450 -49.08 35.11 -38.54
C ALA A 450 -49.29 36.62 -38.75
N GLY A 451 -49.98 37.04 -39.82
CA GLY A 451 -50.21 38.44 -40.16
C GLY A 451 -48.95 39.19 -40.62
N ILE A 452 -47.96 38.45 -41.15
CA ILE A 452 -46.68 38.99 -41.61
C ILE A 452 -46.72 39.12 -43.13
N GLU A 453 -46.72 40.34 -43.63
CA GLU A 453 -46.57 40.60 -45.07
C GLU A 453 -45.11 40.37 -45.50
N ASP A 454 -44.88 39.39 -46.38
CA ASP A 454 -43.56 39.10 -46.96
C ASP A 454 -43.55 39.35 -48.48
N SER A 455 -42.44 39.90 -48.97
CA SER A 455 -42.18 40.18 -50.39
C SER A 455 -41.26 39.13 -51.04
N GLY A 456 -40.99 38.01 -50.37
CA GLY A 456 -40.07 36.94 -50.81
C GLY A 456 -38.78 36.80 -49.97
N PRO A 457 -38.18 37.88 -49.43
CA PRO A 457 -36.97 37.78 -48.61
C PRO A 457 -37.13 37.01 -47.30
N LEU A 458 -38.27 37.09 -46.60
CA LEU A 458 -38.47 36.33 -45.35
C LEU A 458 -38.67 34.85 -45.64
N ARG A 459 -39.37 34.50 -46.73
CA ARG A 459 -39.49 33.12 -47.21
C ARG A 459 -38.12 32.50 -47.47
N GLU A 460 -37.27 33.18 -48.24
CA GLU A 460 -35.91 32.70 -48.52
C GLU A 460 -35.07 32.57 -47.23
N LEU A 461 -35.25 33.51 -46.31
CA LEU A 461 -34.60 33.46 -45.00
C LEU A 461 -35.04 32.23 -44.19
N VAL A 462 -36.33 31.92 -44.13
CA VAL A 462 -36.85 30.73 -43.42
C VAL A 462 -36.29 29.44 -44.04
N LEU A 463 -36.32 29.36 -45.38
CA LEU A 463 -35.85 28.18 -46.10
C LEU A 463 -34.33 27.99 -46.01
N SER A 464 -33.54 29.05 -45.78
CA SER A 464 -32.08 28.97 -45.72
C SER A 464 -31.48 28.95 -44.31
N SER A 465 -32.09 29.63 -43.34
CA SER A 465 -31.46 29.90 -42.03
C SER A 465 -31.34 28.67 -41.14
N GLY A 466 -32.21 27.68 -41.31
CA GLY A 466 -32.24 26.46 -40.50
C GLY A 466 -31.67 25.22 -41.18
N ARG A 467 -31.15 25.33 -42.41
CA ARG A 467 -30.70 24.17 -43.20
C ARG A 467 -29.25 23.76 -42.99
N ASP A 468 -28.46 24.63 -42.36
CA ASP A 468 -27.06 24.37 -42.06
C ASP A 468 -26.86 24.39 -40.54
N PRO A 469 -26.89 23.23 -39.87
CA PRO A 469 -26.65 23.15 -38.43
C PRO A 469 -25.19 23.48 -38.07
N ARG A 470 -24.25 23.43 -39.01
CA ARG A 470 -22.82 23.68 -38.75
C ARG A 470 -22.50 25.15 -38.51
N ARG A 471 -23.40 26.08 -38.86
CA ARG A 471 -23.31 27.50 -38.46
C ARG A 471 -23.16 27.70 -36.95
N ILE A 472 -23.54 26.70 -36.16
CA ILE A 472 -23.31 26.70 -34.71
C ILE A 472 -21.82 26.84 -34.35
N LEU A 473 -20.91 26.37 -35.23
CA LEU A 473 -19.46 26.46 -35.08
C LEU A 473 -18.94 27.89 -35.25
N ASP A 474 -19.71 28.78 -35.87
CA ASP A 474 -19.34 30.18 -36.10
C ASP A 474 -19.91 31.12 -35.03
N ARG A 475 -20.52 30.58 -33.97
CA ARG A 475 -21.12 31.37 -32.89
C ARG A 475 -20.02 32.01 -32.03
N GLU A 476 -19.94 33.34 -32.03
CA GLU A 476 -18.93 34.10 -31.27
C GLU A 476 -19.32 34.41 -29.82
N GLN A 477 -20.53 34.03 -29.39
CA GLN A 477 -20.98 34.29 -28.01
C GLN A 477 -20.10 33.53 -27.00
N PRO A 478 -19.58 34.18 -25.95
CA PRO A 478 -18.86 33.49 -24.87
C PRO A 478 -19.69 32.35 -24.27
N GLY A 479 -19.03 31.23 -23.97
CA GLY A 479 -19.67 30.02 -23.44
C GLY A 479 -20.55 29.27 -24.45
N SER A 480 -20.44 29.58 -25.75
CA SER A 480 -21.21 28.90 -26.79
C SER A 480 -20.38 27.79 -27.47
N PRO A 481 -21.03 26.89 -28.24
CA PRO A 481 -20.34 25.80 -28.96
C PRO A 481 -19.49 26.25 -30.17
N GLY A 482 -19.36 27.55 -30.42
CA GLY A 482 -18.56 28.05 -31.54
C GLY A 482 -17.06 27.87 -31.34
N ARG A 483 -16.30 27.82 -32.43
CA ARG A 483 -14.85 27.54 -32.43
C ARG A 483 -14.06 28.50 -31.57
N GLY A 484 -14.33 29.80 -31.71
CA GLY A 484 -13.68 30.86 -30.93
C GLY A 484 -13.93 30.70 -29.43
N PRO A 485 -15.20 30.72 -28.98
CA PRO A 485 -15.55 30.53 -27.58
C PRO A 485 -15.06 29.22 -26.96
N ILE A 486 -15.13 28.09 -27.68
CA ILE A 486 -14.57 26.82 -27.20
C ILE A 486 -13.06 26.90 -27.02
N ALA A 487 -12.34 27.43 -27.99
CA ALA A 487 -10.88 27.57 -27.86
C ALA A 487 -10.49 28.47 -26.67
N ILE A 488 -11.30 29.49 -26.35
CA ILE A 488 -11.13 30.32 -25.15
C ILE A 488 -11.40 29.49 -23.89
N ALA A 489 -12.56 28.82 -23.81
CA ALA A 489 -12.95 28.05 -22.64
C ALA A 489 -11.95 26.94 -22.28
N LEU A 490 -11.40 26.24 -23.29
CA LEU A 490 -10.39 25.21 -23.06
C LEU A 490 -9.07 25.79 -22.53
N ARG A 491 -8.60 26.92 -23.09
CA ARG A 491 -7.40 27.59 -22.57
C ARG A 491 -7.59 28.09 -21.15
N GLU A 492 -8.73 28.73 -20.86
CA GLU A 492 -9.03 29.19 -19.50
C GLU A 492 -9.15 28.03 -18.51
N ALA A 493 -9.67 26.88 -18.94
CA ALA A 493 -9.70 25.68 -18.11
C ALA A 493 -8.28 25.13 -17.85
N ASP A 494 -7.41 25.07 -18.86
CA ASP A 494 -6.02 24.64 -18.71
C ASP A 494 -5.22 25.58 -17.81
N ASP A 495 -5.36 26.91 -17.98
CA ASP A 495 -4.68 27.91 -17.17
C ASP A 495 -5.12 27.80 -15.69
N ARG A 496 -6.43 27.70 -15.43
CA ARG A 496 -6.95 27.49 -14.07
C ARG A 496 -6.51 26.16 -13.47
N ALA A 497 -6.45 25.10 -14.28
CA ALA A 497 -5.96 23.81 -13.83
C ALA A 497 -4.49 23.88 -13.41
N ALA A 498 -3.66 24.60 -14.18
CA ALA A 498 -2.25 24.81 -13.88
C ALA A 498 -2.05 25.62 -12.59
N ASP A 499 -2.83 26.69 -12.38
CA ASP A 499 -2.76 27.52 -11.18
C ASP A 499 -3.14 26.72 -9.92
N LEU A 500 -4.23 25.94 -9.99
CA LEU A 500 -4.64 25.06 -8.89
C LEU A 500 -3.61 23.94 -8.66
N ALA A 501 -3.08 23.34 -9.73
CA ALA A 501 -2.04 22.31 -9.62
C ALA A 501 -0.80 22.85 -8.92
N GLY A 502 -0.36 24.07 -9.22
CA GLY A 502 0.73 24.74 -8.50
C GLY A 502 0.42 24.91 -7.01
N SER A 503 -0.81 25.30 -6.68
CA SER A 503 -1.27 25.49 -5.28
C SER A 503 -1.30 24.19 -4.47
N PHE A 504 -1.71 23.07 -5.10
CA PHE A 504 -1.69 21.75 -4.47
C PHE A 504 -0.29 21.15 -4.39
N ALA A 505 0.52 21.30 -5.44
CA ALA A 505 1.91 20.84 -5.45
C ALA A 505 2.74 21.53 -4.36
N GLN A 506 2.55 22.83 -4.14
CA GLN A 506 3.19 23.55 -3.04
C GLN A 506 2.84 22.96 -1.67
N ARG A 507 1.55 22.64 -1.45
CA ARG A 507 1.08 22.02 -0.20
C ARG A 507 1.64 20.62 -0.02
N ARG A 508 1.64 19.80 -1.08
CA ARG A 508 2.26 18.46 -1.04
C ARG A 508 3.74 18.55 -0.68
N GLN A 509 4.48 19.41 -1.38
CA GLN A 509 5.90 19.60 -1.09
C GLN A 509 6.12 20.08 0.35
N GLY A 510 5.29 21.00 0.85
CA GLY A 510 5.37 21.44 2.25
C GLY A 510 5.17 20.30 3.27
N LEU A 511 4.28 19.33 2.99
CA LEU A 511 4.11 18.16 3.84
C LEU A 511 5.32 17.22 3.78
N GLU A 512 5.87 16.97 2.60
CA GLU A 512 7.06 16.11 2.43
C GLU A 512 8.31 16.75 3.04
N ASP A 513 8.53 18.06 2.84
CA ASP A 513 9.62 18.81 3.46
C ASP A 513 9.54 18.77 5.00
N ALA A 514 8.32 18.90 5.54
CA ALA A 514 8.09 18.81 6.98
C ALA A 514 8.40 17.41 7.52
N ARG A 515 7.98 16.35 6.80
CA ARG A 515 8.28 14.95 7.14
C ARG A 515 9.78 14.66 7.08
N GLU A 516 10.47 15.07 6.01
CA GLU A 516 11.92 14.91 5.91
C GLU A 516 12.64 15.63 7.05
N ASN A 517 12.19 16.85 7.38
CA ASN A 517 12.74 17.60 8.49
C ASN A 517 12.46 16.93 9.84
N LEU A 518 11.25 16.39 10.05
CA LEU A 518 10.88 15.64 11.25
C LEU A 518 11.79 14.43 11.45
N LEU A 519 11.93 13.59 10.42
CA LEU A 519 12.73 12.38 10.48
C LEU A 519 14.21 12.70 10.70
N ARG A 520 14.76 13.68 9.96
CA ARG A 520 16.13 14.16 10.17
C ARG A 520 16.34 14.66 11.59
N THR A 521 15.45 15.52 12.09
CA THR A 521 15.55 16.07 13.46
C THR A 521 15.49 14.97 14.51
N ALA A 522 14.59 14.00 14.34
CA ALA A 522 14.50 12.84 15.23
C ALA A 522 15.79 12.01 15.23
N THR A 523 16.35 11.73 14.05
CA THR A 523 17.60 10.98 13.89
C THR A 523 18.78 11.72 14.52
N ASP A 524 18.90 13.02 14.29
CA ASP A 524 19.98 13.84 14.84
C ASP A 524 19.94 13.88 16.38
N LEU A 525 18.73 13.99 16.95
CA LEU A 525 18.52 14.06 18.40
C LEU A 525 18.67 12.71 19.10
N ALA A 526 18.22 11.62 18.48
CA ALA A 526 18.44 10.27 19.01
C ALA A 526 19.94 9.91 19.11
N GLY A 527 20.80 10.65 18.41
CA GLY A 527 22.24 10.41 18.32
C GLY A 527 22.57 9.20 17.44
N PRO A 528 23.87 8.90 17.21
CA PRO A 528 24.25 7.66 16.56
C PRO A 528 23.75 6.51 17.42
N THR A 529 22.65 5.89 17.00
CA THR A 529 22.18 4.62 17.55
C THR A 529 23.39 3.70 17.64
N ALA A 530 23.69 3.22 18.85
CA ALA A 530 24.66 2.16 19.06
C ALA A 530 24.34 1.07 18.04
N VAL A 531 25.19 0.94 17.01
CA VAL A 531 25.07 0.09 15.81
C VAL A 531 23.69 -0.58 15.70
N ALA A 532 22.82 -0.02 14.85
CA ALA A 532 21.39 -0.39 14.75
C ALA A 532 21.13 -1.90 14.66
N HIS A 533 22.10 -2.69 14.19
CA HIS A 533 22.07 -4.15 14.15
C HIS A 533 23.33 -4.77 14.74
N ALA A 534 23.15 -5.74 15.63
CA ALA A 534 24.25 -6.56 16.11
C ALA A 534 24.81 -7.45 14.98
N LEU A 535 23.97 -7.89 14.05
CA LEU A 535 24.32 -8.73 12.92
C LEU A 535 23.63 -8.26 11.63
N SER A 536 24.39 -8.07 10.57
CA SER A 536 23.88 -8.00 9.20
C SER A 536 24.21 -9.29 8.46
N VAL A 537 23.20 -9.92 7.85
CA VAL A 537 23.37 -11.10 7.00
C VAL A 537 23.08 -10.70 5.56
N ILE A 538 24.07 -10.84 4.69
CA ILE A 538 23.97 -10.48 3.27
C ILE A 538 24.04 -11.77 2.46
N GLY A 539 23.01 -12.05 1.67
CA GLY A 539 23.05 -13.22 0.80
C GLY A 539 21.74 -13.65 0.17
N ASN A 540 21.57 -14.96 0.00
CA ASN A 540 20.41 -15.53 -0.67
C ASN A 540 19.18 -15.67 0.23
N ALA A 541 18.04 -15.24 -0.30
CA ALA A 541 16.72 -15.55 0.23
C ALA A 541 15.87 -16.12 -0.92
N ASN A 542 15.22 -17.25 -0.69
CA ASN A 542 14.41 -17.92 -1.68
C ASN A 542 13.29 -18.72 -1.02
N LEU A 543 12.39 -19.26 -1.83
CA LEU A 543 11.39 -20.20 -1.33
C LEU A 543 11.88 -21.64 -1.55
N ASP A 544 11.77 -22.49 -0.53
CA ASP A 544 12.10 -23.91 -0.61
C ASP A 544 10.81 -24.73 -0.73
N ILE A 545 10.72 -25.58 -1.75
CA ILE A 545 9.67 -26.61 -1.90
C ILE A 545 10.29 -27.95 -1.57
N ILE A 546 9.97 -28.47 -0.39
CA ILE A 546 10.51 -29.73 0.11
C ILE A 546 9.55 -30.86 -0.24
N VAL A 547 10.04 -31.81 -1.04
CA VAL A 547 9.32 -33.00 -1.48
C VAL A 547 9.83 -34.19 -0.67
N HIS A 548 9.05 -34.60 0.34
CA HIS A 548 9.46 -35.67 1.24
C HIS A 548 9.35 -37.06 0.60
N ARG A 549 10.34 -37.92 0.87
CA ARG A 549 10.44 -39.31 0.40
C ARG A 549 10.48 -39.44 -1.14
N ALA A 550 11.16 -38.51 -1.81
CA ALA A 550 11.36 -38.49 -3.25
C ALA A 550 12.86 -38.69 -3.60
N ARG A 551 13.32 -39.95 -3.59
CA ARG A 551 14.73 -40.28 -3.88
C ARG A 551 15.17 -39.97 -5.33
N SER A 552 14.24 -39.97 -6.27
CA SER A 552 14.53 -39.75 -7.69
C SER A 552 13.30 -39.20 -8.40
N PHE A 553 13.51 -38.45 -9.48
CA PHE A 553 12.40 -38.11 -10.37
C PHE A 553 11.71 -39.37 -10.90
N PRO A 554 10.36 -39.37 -11.04
CA PRO A 554 9.67 -40.45 -11.69
C PRO A 554 10.17 -40.62 -13.14
N PRO A 555 10.15 -41.84 -13.70
CA PRO A 555 10.42 -42.04 -15.11
C PRO A 555 9.62 -41.09 -16.00
N ALA A 556 10.19 -40.67 -17.14
CA ALA A 556 9.52 -39.76 -18.06
C ALA A 556 8.13 -40.27 -18.46
N GLY A 557 7.10 -39.42 -18.30
CA GLY A 557 5.70 -39.76 -18.59
C GLY A 557 4.97 -40.52 -17.48
N THR A 558 5.57 -40.65 -16.28
CA THR A 558 4.95 -41.26 -15.10
C THR A 558 4.83 -40.27 -13.93
N GLU A 559 4.03 -40.61 -12.93
CA GLU A 559 3.82 -39.79 -11.72
C GLU A 559 4.26 -40.55 -10.47
N GLN A 560 4.83 -39.83 -9.49
CA GLN A 560 5.11 -40.36 -8.16
C GLN A 560 4.28 -39.57 -7.15
N ILE A 561 3.46 -40.27 -6.37
CA ILE A 561 2.70 -39.67 -5.28
C ILE A 561 3.56 -39.72 -4.02
N VAL A 562 3.81 -38.54 -3.45
CA VAL A 562 4.54 -38.37 -2.18
C VAL A 562 3.56 -38.06 -1.06
N PRO A 563 3.88 -38.42 0.20
CA PRO A 563 2.96 -38.21 1.32
C PRO A 563 2.75 -36.72 1.66
N THR A 564 3.78 -35.88 1.46
CA THR A 564 3.74 -34.46 1.85
C THR A 564 4.71 -33.66 0.99
N ILE A 565 4.29 -32.47 0.60
CA ILE A 565 5.14 -31.41 0.03
C ILE A 565 4.98 -30.20 0.94
N GLU A 566 6.09 -29.61 1.35
CA GLU A 566 6.12 -28.47 2.25
C GLU A 566 6.79 -27.27 1.60
N VAL A 567 6.32 -26.07 1.95
CA VAL A 567 6.88 -24.80 1.47
C VAL A 567 7.44 -24.05 2.66
N ARG A 568 8.70 -23.62 2.57
CA ARG A 568 9.42 -22.93 3.66
C ARG A 568 10.27 -21.79 3.14
N LEU A 569 10.68 -20.92 4.07
CA LEU A 569 11.76 -19.97 3.82
C LEU A 569 13.06 -20.74 3.57
N GLY A 570 13.67 -20.46 2.43
CA GLY A 570 14.91 -21.04 1.96
C GLY A 570 16.02 -20.02 1.83
N GLY A 571 17.24 -20.53 1.68
CA GLY A 571 18.45 -19.73 1.53
C GLY A 571 19.22 -19.64 2.85
N SER A 572 20.53 -19.88 2.79
CA SER A 572 21.38 -19.97 3.97
C SER A 572 21.48 -18.64 4.69
N ALA A 573 21.49 -17.52 3.97
CA ALA A 573 21.45 -16.19 4.57
C ALA A 573 20.11 -15.93 5.28
N ALA A 574 18.99 -16.21 4.62
CA ALA A 574 17.66 -16.01 5.22
C ALA A 574 17.45 -16.88 6.47
N ILE A 575 17.85 -18.15 6.43
CA ILE A 575 17.75 -19.06 7.58
C ILE A 575 18.67 -18.60 8.71
N ALA A 576 19.93 -18.24 8.44
CA ALA A 576 20.84 -17.76 9.48
C ALA A 576 20.32 -16.48 10.16
N ALA A 577 19.81 -15.53 9.36
CA ALA A 577 19.23 -14.29 9.86
C ALA A 577 18.00 -14.54 10.74
N GLN A 578 17.08 -15.41 10.28
CA GLN A 578 15.89 -15.78 11.04
C GLN A 578 16.25 -16.43 12.39
N ARG A 579 17.23 -17.36 12.40
CA ARG A 579 17.66 -18.03 13.63
C ARG A 579 18.35 -17.08 14.60
N ALA A 580 19.14 -16.13 14.08
CA ALA A 580 19.78 -15.10 14.91
C ALA A 580 18.74 -14.18 15.57
N ALA A 581 17.72 -13.74 14.82
CA ALA A 581 16.61 -12.96 15.36
C ALA A 581 15.84 -13.74 16.45
N GLN A 582 15.55 -15.03 16.21
CA GLN A 582 14.89 -15.91 17.19
C GLN A 582 15.72 -16.13 18.46
N LEU A 583 17.05 -16.03 18.38
CA LEU A 583 17.98 -16.04 19.52
C LEU A 583 18.09 -14.67 20.22
N GLY A 584 17.30 -13.68 19.82
CA GLY A 584 17.30 -12.33 20.39
C GLY A 584 18.47 -11.44 19.95
N LEU A 585 19.15 -11.79 18.86
CA LEU A 585 20.19 -10.93 18.27
C LEU A 585 19.53 -9.91 17.33
N PRO A 586 19.70 -8.59 17.52
CA PRO A 586 19.23 -7.58 16.57
C PRO A 586 19.87 -7.83 15.20
N THR A 587 19.06 -8.29 14.25
CA THR A 587 19.54 -8.85 12.98
C THR A 587 18.85 -8.18 11.81
N ARG A 588 19.65 -7.88 10.78
CA ARG A 588 19.21 -7.40 9.45
C ARG A 588 19.51 -8.45 8.40
N LEU A 589 18.58 -8.67 7.47
CA LEU A 589 18.77 -9.49 6.28
C LEU A 589 18.75 -8.61 5.03
N VAL A 590 19.84 -8.66 4.26
CA VAL A 590 19.94 -8.04 2.94
C VAL A 590 19.91 -9.13 1.87
N ALA A 591 18.86 -9.14 1.05
CA ALA A 591 18.71 -10.10 -0.05
C ALA A 591 17.87 -9.51 -1.19
N LYS A 592 17.84 -10.18 -2.35
CA LYS A 592 17.08 -9.72 -3.53
C LYS A 592 16.01 -10.73 -3.93
N VAL A 593 14.78 -10.26 -4.10
CA VAL A 593 13.60 -11.06 -4.47
C VAL A 593 12.85 -10.38 -5.62
N GLY A 594 12.07 -11.14 -6.39
CA GLY A 594 11.28 -10.62 -7.49
C GLY A 594 10.00 -9.91 -7.02
N ASP A 595 9.41 -9.10 -7.90
CA ASP A 595 8.03 -8.58 -7.73
C ASP A 595 6.99 -9.62 -8.15
N ASP A 596 6.93 -10.73 -7.41
CA ASP A 596 6.07 -11.87 -7.71
C ASP A 596 5.47 -12.50 -6.41
N PRO A 597 4.46 -13.38 -6.52
CA PRO A 597 3.87 -14.02 -5.34
C PRO A 597 4.87 -14.79 -4.48
N THR A 598 5.93 -15.34 -5.08
CA THR A 598 7.01 -16.02 -4.36
C THR A 598 7.82 -15.04 -3.52
N GLY A 599 8.12 -13.85 -4.06
CA GLY A 599 8.81 -12.77 -3.35
C GLY A 599 8.00 -12.25 -2.19
N GLN A 600 6.68 -12.13 -2.36
CA GLN A 600 5.78 -11.79 -1.25
C GLN A 600 5.80 -12.86 -0.15
N MET A 601 5.74 -14.15 -0.50
CA MET A 601 5.85 -15.23 0.48
C MET A 601 7.18 -15.21 1.24
N VAL A 602 8.30 -14.92 0.56
CA VAL A 602 9.61 -14.78 1.22
C VAL A 602 9.59 -13.62 2.22
N ARG A 603 9.02 -12.46 1.86
CA ARG A 603 8.85 -11.31 2.77
C ARG A 603 8.02 -11.68 4.00
N ASP A 604 6.88 -12.33 3.78
CA ASP A 604 5.96 -12.70 4.85
C ASP A 604 6.61 -13.71 5.82
N LEU A 605 7.29 -14.73 5.28
CA LEU A 605 7.95 -15.77 6.08
C LEU A 605 9.18 -15.24 6.82
N ALA A 606 9.95 -14.32 6.23
CA ALA A 606 11.11 -13.73 6.87
C ALA A 606 10.73 -12.67 7.92
N GLY A 607 9.62 -11.95 7.72
CA GLY A 607 9.18 -10.86 8.60
C GLY A 607 8.53 -11.30 9.92
N ALA A 608 8.19 -12.58 10.07
CA ALA A 608 7.43 -13.11 11.21
C ALA A 608 8.19 -13.08 12.56
N ASP A 609 9.52 -12.89 12.55
CA ASP A 609 10.38 -13.05 13.72
C ASP A 609 11.08 -11.76 14.21
N GLY A 610 10.63 -10.58 13.78
CA GLY A 610 11.24 -9.29 14.18
C GLY A 610 12.59 -9.02 13.51
N LEU A 611 12.84 -9.67 12.38
CA LEU A 611 13.99 -9.45 11.50
C LEU A 611 13.83 -8.14 10.73
N ASP A 612 14.87 -7.29 10.68
CA ASP A 612 14.90 -6.13 9.78
C ASP A 612 15.19 -6.60 8.36
N LEU A 613 14.37 -6.18 7.39
CA LEU A 613 14.36 -6.74 6.04
C LEU A 613 14.71 -5.69 4.99
N ASP A 614 15.92 -5.78 4.46
CA ASP A 614 16.34 -5.09 3.23
C ASP A 614 16.20 -6.05 2.05
N LEU A 615 14.95 -6.35 1.69
CA LEU A 615 14.61 -7.21 0.56
C LEU A 615 14.43 -6.38 -0.72
N ILE A 616 15.53 -6.20 -1.46
CA ILE A 616 15.55 -5.48 -2.73
C ILE A 616 14.60 -6.17 -3.73
N THR A 617 13.68 -5.39 -4.31
CA THR A 617 12.73 -5.87 -5.32
C THR A 617 13.32 -5.75 -6.73
N ASP A 618 13.31 -6.85 -7.48
CA ASP A 618 13.63 -6.90 -8.91
C ASP A 618 12.33 -7.06 -9.70
N ASP A 619 11.98 -6.05 -10.50
CA ASP A 619 10.77 -6.02 -11.33
C ASP A 619 10.93 -6.76 -12.67
N ALA A 620 12.14 -7.18 -13.00
CA ALA A 620 12.47 -7.83 -14.26
C ALA A 620 12.59 -9.37 -14.15
N HIS A 621 12.72 -9.93 -12.94
CA HIS A 621 12.96 -11.35 -12.72
C HIS A 621 12.11 -11.92 -11.58
N ASP A 622 11.65 -13.17 -11.75
CA ASP A 622 10.98 -13.94 -10.71
C ASP A 622 11.90 -14.19 -9.50
N SER A 623 11.31 -14.42 -8.33
CA SER A 623 12.02 -14.77 -7.11
C SER A 623 12.69 -16.13 -7.21
N GLY A 624 13.76 -16.30 -6.44
CA GLY A 624 14.46 -17.58 -6.35
C GLY A 624 13.58 -18.69 -5.77
N LEU A 625 13.76 -19.91 -6.29
CA LEU A 625 13.01 -21.09 -5.89
C LEU A 625 13.94 -22.30 -5.85
N THR A 626 13.92 -23.06 -4.77
CA THR A 626 14.66 -24.32 -4.66
C THR A 626 13.69 -25.47 -4.41
N VAL A 627 13.80 -26.53 -5.21
CA VAL A 627 13.11 -27.80 -4.94
C VAL A 627 14.09 -28.72 -4.23
N VAL A 628 13.71 -29.17 -3.03
CA VAL A 628 14.48 -30.10 -2.20
C VAL A 628 13.83 -31.47 -2.29
N ALA A 629 14.57 -32.44 -2.82
CA ALA A 629 14.15 -33.83 -2.85
C ALA A 629 14.81 -34.58 -1.68
N GLU A 630 14.02 -34.98 -0.69
CA GLU A 630 14.50 -35.71 0.50
C GLU A 630 14.14 -37.20 0.39
N ASP A 631 15.07 -38.10 0.70
CA ASP A 631 14.83 -39.55 0.67
C ASP A 631 14.33 -40.13 2.01
N GLN A 632 14.35 -41.47 2.17
CA GLN A 632 13.86 -42.14 3.38
C GLN A 632 14.88 -42.13 4.53
N ASP A 633 16.14 -41.84 4.22
CA ASP A 633 17.26 -41.75 5.16
C ASP A 633 17.60 -40.28 5.48
N HIS A 634 16.72 -39.34 5.06
CA HIS A 634 16.86 -37.88 5.19
C HIS A 634 18.05 -37.28 4.40
N GLU A 635 18.57 -37.97 3.39
CA GLU A 635 19.52 -37.40 2.43
C GLU A 635 18.79 -36.51 1.42
N ARG A 636 19.44 -35.41 0.99
CA ARG A 636 18.78 -34.34 0.22
C ARG A 636 19.54 -33.94 -1.03
N SER A 637 18.78 -33.69 -2.09
CA SER A 637 19.26 -33.10 -3.34
C SER A 637 18.51 -31.80 -3.64
N PHE A 638 19.22 -30.82 -4.17
CA PHE A 638 18.70 -29.46 -4.38
C PHE A 638 18.66 -29.11 -5.87
N LEU A 639 17.57 -28.48 -6.30
CA LEU A 639 17.41 -27.91 -7.63
C LEU A 639 16.97 -26.46 -7.49
N SER A 640 17.88 -25.54 -7.76
CA SER A 640 17.65 -24.12 -7.52
C SER A 640 17.54 -23.34 -8.82
N SER A 641 16.51 -22.51 -8.91
CA SER A 641 16.43 -21.37 -9.80
C SER A 641 16.84 -20.12 -9.02
N LEU A 642 17.86 -19.41 -9.49
CA LEU A 642 18.37 -18.24 -8.77
C LEU A 642 17.40 -17.04 -8.83
N GLY A 643 16.71 -16.85 -9.95
CA GLY A 643 15.82 -15.71 -10.14
C GLY A 643 16.50 -14.37 -9.84
N ALA A 644 15.78 -13.48 -9.16
CA ALA A 644 16.24 -12.17 -8.69
C ALA A 644 17.51 -12.24 -7.81
N MET A 645 17.68 -13.29 -6.99
CA MET A 645 18.87 -13.43 -6.12
C MET A 645 20.17 -13.51 -6.95
N GLY A 646 20.08 -14.05 -8.17
CA GLY A 646 21.21 -14.13 -9.10
C GLY A 646 21.66 -12.78 -9.66
N ARG A 647 20.89 -11.71 -9.40
CA ARG A 647 21.15 -10.32 -9.81
C ARG A 647 21.51 -9.41 -8.64
N LEU A 648 21.73 -9.97 -7.44
CA LEU A 648 22.23 -9.22 -6.30
C LEU A 648 23.69 -8.80 -6.57
N VAL A 649 23.96 -7.50 -6.52
CA VAL A 649 25.27 -6.89 -6.77
C VAL A 649 25.69 -6.01 -5.57
N PRO A 650 26.98 -5.61 -5.45
CA PRO A 650 27.44 -4.82 -4.31
C PRO A 650 26.68 -3.50 -4.11
N GLU A 651 26.24 -2.89 -5.20
CA GLU A 651 25.50 -1.61 -5.19
C GLU A 651 24.09 -1.75 -4.60
N ASP A 652 23.55 -2.97 -4.52
CA ASP A 652 22.27 -3.24 -3.85
C ASP A 652 22.41 -3.28 -2.32
N VAL A 653 23.63 -3.44 -1.79
CA VAL A 653 23.87 -3.57 -0.35
C VAL A 653 23.88 -2.19 0.31
N PRO A 654 22.95 -1.90 1.25
CA PRO A 654 22.93 -0.61 1.93
C PRO A 654 24.22 -0.39 2.75
N ALA A 655 24.77 0.82 2.72
CA ALA A 655 25.99 1.15 3.48
C ALA A 655 25.83 0.83 4.99
N GLU A 656 24.66 1.12 5.55
CA GLU A 656 24.31 0.84 6.95
C GLU A 656 24.39 -0.66 7.30
N ALA A 657 24.18 -1.55 6.33
CA ALA A 657 24.31 -2.99 6.56
C ALA A 657 25.77 -3.39 6.87
N LEU A 658 26.75 -2.62 6.36
CA LEU A 658 28.18 -2.86 6.57
C LEU A 658 28.70 -2.27 7.89
N GLU A 659 27.88 -1.49 8.60
CA GLU A 659 28.23 -0.88 9.88
C GLU A 659 27.92 -1.78 11.08
N ALA A 660 27.27 -2.93 10.87
CA ALA A 660 26.91 -3.88 11.92
C ALA A 660 28.14 -4.42 12.67
N ARG A 661 27.96 -4.83 13.94
CA ARG A 661 29.06 -5.43 14.73
C ARG A 661 29.57 -6.72 14.07
N PHE A 662 28.67 -7.52 13.51
CA PHE A 662 28.99 -8.69 12.71
C PHE A 662 28.38 -8.54 11.32
N VAL A 663 29.15 -8.85 10.27
CA VAL A 663 28.65 -8.91 8.89
C VAL A 663 28.90 -10.31 8.35
N LEU A 664 27.83 -11.08 8.16
CA LEU A 664 27.85 -12.45 7.63
C LEU A 664 27.44 -12.45 6.16
N PHE A 665 28.37 -12.79 5.27
CA PHE A 665 28.03 -13.18 3.90
C PHE A 665 27.73 -14.68 3.84
N SER A 666 26.54 -15.05 3.40
CA SER A 666 26.11 -16.46 3.35
C SER A 666 25.53 -16.83 1.98
N GLY A 667 25.79 -18.06 1.54
CA GLY A 667 25.28 -18.58 0.27
C GLY A 667 26.04 -18.09 -0.96
N TYR A 668 27.32 -17.75 -0.79
CA TYR A 668 28.21 -17.17 -1.81
C TYR A 668 28.09 -17.79 -3.21
N PHE A 669 28.07 -19.12 -3.32
CA PHE A 669 28.05 -19.78 -4.64
C PHE A 669 26.71 -19.66 -5.39
N LEU A 670 25.64 -19.25 -4.71
CA LEU A 670 24.33 -18.97 -5.32
C LEU A 670 24.16 -17.50 -5.72
N LEU A 671 25.20 -16.67 -5.55
CA LEU A 671 25.17 -15.22 -5.77
C LEU A 671 26.24 -14.78 -6.79
N PRO A 672 26.07 -15.08 -8.10
CA PRO A 672 27.08 -14.79 -9.11
C PRO A 672 27.53 -13.32 -9.16
N GLY A 673 26.62 -12.37 -8.88
CA GLY A 673 26.92 -10.93 -8.87
C GLY A 673 27.80 -10.47 -7.69
N LEU A 674 27.91 -11.28 -6.64
CA LEU A 674 28.71 -10.99 -5.45
C LEU A 674 30.02 -11.77 -5.38
N GLN A 675 30.28 -12.68 -6.32
CA GLN A 675 31.49 -13.51 -6.30
C GLN A 675 32.79 -12.70 -6.52
N GLY A 676 33.88 -13.19 -5.92
CA GLY A 676 35.24 -12.68 -6.01
C GLY A 676 35.45 -11.32 -5.38
N ALA A 677 36.01 -10.40 -6.17
CA ALA A 677 36.35 -9.05 -5.72
C ALA A 677 35.13 -8.26 -5.22
N ALA A 678 33.91 -8.60 -5.64
CA ALA A 678 32.68 -7.97 -5.18
C ALA A 678 32.47 -8.17 -3.67
N THR A 679 32.40 -9.42 -3.20
CA THR A 679 32.36 -9.74 -1.76
C THR A 679 33.61 -9.23 -1.04
N GLY A 680 34.80 -9.36 -1.65
CA GLY A 680 36.04 -8.85 -1.07
C GLY A 680 35.99 -7.34 -0.72
N ARG A 681 35.40 -6.52 -1.60
CA ARG A 681 35.21 -5.08 -1.34
C ARG A 681 34.25 -4.83 -0.19
N LEU A 682 33.09 -5.50 -0.16
CA LEU A 682 32.08 -5.33 0.88
C LEU A 682 32.62 -5.74 2.26
N LEU A 683 33.36 -6.85 2.33
CA LEU A 683 34.04 -7.29 3.55
C LEU A 683 35.11 -6.29 3.99
N SER A 684 35.92 -5.79 3.06
CA SER A 684 36.95 -4.78 3.36
C SER A 684 36.33 -3.48 3.89
N GLU A 685 35.19 -3.08 3.35
CA GLU A 685 34.44 -1.89 3.77
C GLU A 685 33.82 -2.09 5.16
N ALA A 686 33.14 -3.21 5.40
CA ALA A 686 32.61 -3.56 6.71
C ALA A 686 33.70 -3.56 7.79
N ARG A 687 34.86 -4.14 7.48
CA ARG A 687 36.02 -4.12 8.39
C ARG A 687 36.54 -2.72 8.67
N SER A 688 36.47 -1.80 7.70
CA SER A 688 36.85 -0.40 7.91
C SER A 688 35.90 0.34 8.87
N HIS A 689 34.65 -0.13 8.99
CA HIS A 689 33.68 0.30 10.00
C HIS A 689 33.83 -0.44 11.35
N GLY A 690 34.80 -1.34 11.47
CA GLY A 690 35.06 -2.10 12.70
C GLY A 690 34.22 -3.36 12.87
N ALA A 691 33.50 -3.79 11.83
CA ALA A 691 32.74 -5.04 11.84
C ALA A 691 33.68 -6.27 11.92
N VAL A 692 33.23 -7.30 12.63
CA VAL A 692 33.79 -8.65 12.52
C VAL A 692 33.13 -9.33 11.32
N THR A 693 33.94 -9.66 10.32
CA THR A 693 33.47 -10.18 9.04
C THR A 693 33.43 -11.71 9.04
N ALA A 694 32.32 -12.29 8.59
CA ALA A 694 32.10 -13.72 8.53
C ALA A 694 31.63 -14.18 7.15
N VAL A 695 32.07 -15.36 6.71
CA VAL A 695 31.69 -15.93 5.40
C VAL A 695 31.30 -17.40 5.53
N ASP A 696 30.12 -17.73 5.00
CA ASP A 696 29.68 -19.09 4.69
C ASP A 696 29.43 -19.20 3.17
N THR A 697 30.15 -20.10 2.51
CA THR A 697 30.15 -20.16 1.04
C THR A 697 29.02 -21.00 0.45
N GLY A 698 28.53 -22.00 1.20
CA GLY A 698 27.80 -23.12 0.62
C GLY A 698 28.65 -23.95 -0.35
N HIS A 699 28.00 -24.88 -1.07
CA HIS A 699 28.67 -25.76 -2.04
C HIS A 699 28.62 -25.20 -3.48
N PRO A 700 29.73 -25.21 -4.24
CA PRO A 700 29.76 -24.71 -5.60
C PRO A 700 29.08 -25.65 -6.62
N ASP A 701 28.25 -25.10 -7.51
CA ASP A 701 27.71 -25.85 -8.66
C ASP A 701 28.84 -26.40 -9.56
N GLY A 702 28.79 -27.67 -9.94
CA GLY A 702 29.86 -28.34 -10.68
C GLY A 702 31.16 -28.56 -9.89
N GLY A 703 31.14 -28.36 -8.57
CA GLY A 703 32.26 -28.64 -7.66
C GLY A 703 33.36 -27.59 -7.63
N TRP A 704 34.45 -27.94 -6.93
CA TRP A 704 35.59 -27.07 -6.65
C TRP A 704 36.59 -27.05 -7.81
N SER A 705 36.52 -26.02 -8.66
CA SER A 705 37.52 -25.74 -9.70
C SER A 705 38.71 -24.96 -9.15
N GLU A 706 39.85 -24.96 -9.84
CA GLU A 706 41.02 -24.16 -9.45
C GLU A 706 40.70 -22.66 -9.41
N GLN A 707 39.87 -22.18 -10.34
CA GLN A 707 39.42 -20.79 -10.39
C GLN A 707 38.62 -20.41 -9.13
N LYS A 708 37.65 -21.22 -8.72
CA LYS A 708 36.82 -20.94 -7.53
C LYS A 708 37.65 -20.93 -6.25
N ARG A 709 38.62 -21.85 -6.14
CA ARG A 709 39.56 -21.86 -5.01
C ARG A 709 40.39 -20.59 -4.98
N ARG A 710 40.98 -20.22 -6.11
CA ARG A 710 41.80 -19.02 -6.24
C ARG A 710 41.03 -17.75 -5.88
N GLU A 711 39.81 -17.63 -6.39
CA GLU A 711 38.93 -16.50 -6.17
C GLU A 711 38.64 -16.27 -4.67
N LEU A 712 38.24 -17.31 -3.94
CA LEU A 712 38.01 -17.22 -2.50
C LEU A 712 39.31 -16.91 -1.73
N MET A 713 40.42 -17.56 -2.10
CA MET A 713 41.71 -17.38 -1.43
C MET A 713 42.32 -15.99 -1.65
N GLU A 714 42.16 -15.40 -2.84
CA GLU A 714 42.80 -14.14 -3.21
C GLU A 714 41.92 -12.92 -2.93
N HIS A 715 40.58 -13.07 -2.97
CA HIS A 715 39.67 -11.92 -2.88
C HIS A 715 38.77 -11.90 -1.66
N VAL A 716 38.40 -13.05 -1.10
CA VAL A 716 37.38 -13.11 -0.02
C VAL A 716 38.05 -13.33 1.34
N LEU A 717 38.78 -14.43 1.50
CA LEU A 717 39.39 -14.80 2.78
C LEU A 717 40.37 -13.76 3.36
N PRO A 718 41.15 -12.98 2.58
CA PRO A 718 42.00 -11.93 3.14
C PRO A 718 41.23 -10.83 3.89
N HIS A 719 39.94 -10.69 3.61
CA HIS A 719 39.04 -9.72 4.24
C HIS A 719 38.03 -10.40 5.18
N THR A 720 38.19 -11.68 5.51
CA THR A 720 37.31 -12.44 6.40
C THR A 720 38.00 -12.67 7.75
N ASP A 721 37.30 -12.40 8.86
CA ASP A 721 37.77 -12.73 10.22
C ASP A 721 37.35 -14.15 10.62
N LEU A 722 36.11 -14.55 10.28
CA LEU A 722 35.50 -15.84 10.59
C LEU A 722 35.06 -16.57 9.32
N PHE A 723 35.76 -17.64 8.93
CA PHE A 723 35.33 -18.51 7.84
C PHE A 723 34.56 -19.71 8.41
N LEU A 724 33.32 -19.90 7.99
CA LEU A 724 32.37 -20.84 8.59
C LEU A 724 32.03 -22.00 7.63
N PRO A 725 32.97 -22.86 7.20
CA PRO A 725 32.66 -23.95 6.26
C PRO A 725 32.06 -25.19 6.96
N ASN A 726 31.39 -26.05 6.19
CA ASN A 726 31.27 -27.47 6.57
C ASN A 726 32.50 -28.29 6.16
N GLU A 727 32.58 -29.54 6.61
CA GLU A 727 33.69 -30.45 6.29
C GLU A 727 34.00 -30.54 4.79
N SER A 728 32.97 -30.74 3.96
CA SER A 728 33.12 -30.92 2.51
C SER A 728 33.63 -29.65 1.81
N GLU A 729 33.18 -28.48 2.28
CA GLU A 729 33.60 -27.18 1.77
C GLU A 729 35.04 -26.86 2.17
N LEU A 730 35.41 -27.17 3.42
CA LEU A 730 36.75 -26.98 3.93
C LEU A 730 37.77 -27.83 3.17
N ILE A 731 37.52 -29.13 3.04
CA ILE A 731 38.36 -30.06 2.28
C ILE A 731 38.41 -29.64 0.80
N GLY A 732 37.25 -29.31 0.23
CA GLY A 732 37.12 -28.91 -1.17
C GLY A 732 37.91 -27.66 -1.51
N LEU A 733 37.86 -26.63 -0.66
CA LEU A 733 38.61 -25.38 -0.80
C LEU A 733 40.10 -25.58 -0.58
N ALA A 734 40.50 -26.27 0.50
CA ALA A 734 41.91 -26.50 0.83
C ALA A 734 42.61 -27.47 -0.14
N GLY A 735 41.86 -28.40 -0.74
CA GLY A 735 42.42 -29.49 -1.54
C GLY A 735 43.21 -30.51 -0.69
N ILE A 736 42.87 -30.61 0.61
CA ILE A 736 43.54 -31.47 1.59
C ILE A 736 42.49 -32.37 2.23
N ASP A 737 42.64 -33.68 2.06
CA ASP A 737 41.74 -34.73 2.57
C ASP A 737 42.02 -35.06 4.04
N ASP A 738 42.05 -34.01 4.87
CA ASP A 738 42.22 -34.05 6.33
C ASP A 738 41.73 -32.71 6.89
N VAL A 739 40.67 -32.75 7.69
CA VAL A 739 39.96 -31.56 8.17
C VAL A 739 40.86 -30.64 9.00
N GLU A 740 41.66 -31.20 9.90
CA GLU A 740 42.52 -30.41 10.78
C GLU A 740 43.65 -29.73 9.99
N ARG A 741 44.29 -30.47 9.07
CA ARG A 741 45.31 -29.92 8.18
C ARG A 741 44.73 -28.92 7.20
N ALA A 742 43.51 -29.14 6.71
CA ALA A 742 42.81 -28.19 5.85
C ALA A 742 42.54 -26.88 6.60
N ALA A 743 42.00 -26.94 7.82
CA ALA A 743 41.76 -25.76 8.66
C ALA A 743 43.06 -25.01 8.97
N GLN A 744 44.11 -25.71 9.39
CA GLN A 744 45.43 -25.13 9.64
C GLN A 744 46.04 -24.51 8.38
N HIS A 745 45.89 -25.16 7.22
CA HIS A 745 46.40 -24.67 5.95
C HIS A 745 45.73 -23.34 5.56
N LEU A 746 44.40 -23.27 5.65
CA LEU A 746 43.67 -22.05 5.33
C LEU A 746 43.98 -20.94 6.34
N ALA A 747 43.91 -21.22 7.64
CA ALA A 747 44.21 -20.24 8.69
C ALA A 747 45.63 -19.66 8.55
N ALA A 748 46.64 -20.51 8.30
CA ALA A 748 48.02 -20.05 8.12
C ALA A 748 48.23 -19.24 6.83
N ARG A 749 47.41 -19.48 5.79
CA ARG A 749 47.59 -18.87 4.46
C ARG A 749 46.83 -17.56 4.29
N SER A 750 45.66 -17.41 4.90
CA SER A 750 44.84 -16.19 4.81
C SER A 750 44.74 -15.40 6.12
N GLY A 751 45.15 -15.97 7.26
CA GLY A 751 45.02 -15.34 8.58
C GLY A 751 43.60 -15.39 9.16
N VAL A 752 42.68 -16.13 8.53
CA VAL A 752 41.29 -16.25 8.97
C VAL A 752 41.16 -17.24 10.13
N THR A 753 40.19 -17.03 11.01
CA THR A 753 39.75 -18.07 11.95
C THR A 753 38.77 -19.00 11.26
N VAL A 754 39.13 -20.27 11.12
CA VAL A 754 38.28 -21.29 10.48
C VAL A 754 37.41 -21.95 11.54
N VAL A 755 36.09 -21.93 11.37
CA VAL A 755 35.11 -22.59 12.24
C VAL A 755 34.36 -23.65 11.43
N ALA A 756 34.87 -24.88 11.46
CA ALA A 756 34.40 -25.98 10.64
C ALA A 756 33.30 -26.78 11.34
N LYS A 757 32.18 -26.98 10.65
CA LYS A 757 31.06 -27.82 11.07
C LYS A 757 31.28 -29.26 10.60
N LEU A 758 31.35 -30.21 11.54
CA LEU A 758 31.73 -31.62 11.31
C LEU A 758 30.59 -32.61 11.58
N ALA A 759 29.34 -32.16 11.38
CA ALA A 759 28.14 -32.97 11.58
C ALA A 759 28.12 -33.67 12.96
N ALA A 760 28.03 -35.01 12.99
CA ALA A 760 27.96 -35.80 14.22
C ALA A 760 29.25 -35.74 15.07
N ASP A 761 30.38 -35.31 14.48
CA ASP A 761 31.66 -35.13 15.18
C ASP A 761 31.80 -33.72 15.80
N GLY A 762 30.73 -32.91 15.75
CA GLY A 762 30.68 -31.58 16.36
C GLY A 762 31.28 -30.48 15.50
N ALA A 763 32.16 -29.68 16.07
CA ALA A 763 32.81 -28.58 15.38
C ALA A 763 34.27 -28.37 15.82
N LEU A 764 35.03 -27.75 14.92
CA LEU A 764 36.45 -27.44 15.05
C LEU A 764 36.63 -25.94 14.82
N LEU A 765 37.41 -25.27 15.66
CA LEU A 765 37.86 -23.90 15.45
C LEU A 765 39.38 -23.88 15.36
N CYS A 766 39.93 -23.28 14.29
CA CYS A 766 41.35 -23.07 14.10
C CYS A 766 41.67 -21.58 13.99
N THR A 767 42.49 -21.07 14.91
CA THR A 767 42.97 -19.69 14.93
C THR A 767 44.46 -19.70 15.28
N ASP A 768 45.29 -18.96 14.53
CA ASP A 768 46.76 -18.94 14.70
C ASP A 768 47.43 -20.33 14.78
N GLY A 769 46.86 -21.33 14.09
CA GLY A 769 47.35 -22.71 14.10
C GLY A 769 46.98 -23.54 15.34
N HIS A 770 46.28 -22.95 16.31
CA HIS A 770 45.72 -23.63 17.46
C HIS A 770 44.32 -24.15 17.15
N ILE A 771 44.03 -25.39 17.56
CA ILE A 771 42.76 -26.07 17.33
C ILE A 771 41.99 -26.20 18.64
N ILE A 772 40.71 -25.84 18.60
CA ILE A 772 39.71 -26.07 19.65
C ILE A 772 38.62 -26.96 19.06
N ARG A 773 38.13 -27.93 19.83
CA ARG A 773 37.04 -28.84 19.42
C ARG A 773 35.88 -28.76 20.39
N ALA A 774 34.67 -28.92 19.87
CA ALA A 774 33.46 -29.13 20.64
C ALA A 774 32.72 -30.35 20.08
N ASP A 775 32.50 -31.37 20.90
CA ASP A 775 31.83 -32.60 20.50
C ASP A 775 30.31 -32.39 20.42
N ALA A 776 29.65 -32.98 19.41
CA ALA A 776 28.19 -32.94 19.31
C ALA A 776 27.53 -33.90 20.31
N PRO A 777 26.47 -33.46 21.02
CA PRO A 777 25.64 -34.38 21.79
C PRO A 777 24.94 -35.39 20.86
N GLN A 778 24.79 -36.62 21.34
CA GLN A 778 24.07 -37.66 20.61
C GLN A 778 22.56 -37.40 20.68
N VAL A 779 21.97 -37.09 19.52
CA VAL A 779 20.54 -36.78 19.37
C VAL A 779 19.94 -37.55 18.19
N GLU A 780 18.66 -37.89 18.28
CA GLU A 780 17.91 -38.45 17.14
C GLU A 780 17.46 -37.29 16.25
N ALA A 781 18.04 -37.18 15.05
CA ALA A 781 17.73 -36.10 14.12
C ALA A 781 16.32 -36.26 13.55
N VAL A 782 15.48 -35.24 13.73
CA VAL A 782 14.13 -35.13 13.16
C VAL A 782 14.18 -34.39 11.82
N ASP A 783 14.95 -33.31 11.74
CA ASP A 783 15.13 -32.55 10.49
C ASP A 783 16.49 -31.82 10.52
N THR A 784 17.40 -32.13 9.59
CA THR A 784 18.73 -31.49 9.54
C THR A 784 18.77 -30.17 8.76
N THR A 785 17.62 -29.66 8.28
CA THR A 785 17.53 -28.44 7.45
C THR A 785 18.03 -27.22 8.21
N GLY A 786 18.95 -26.49 7.59
CA GLY A 786 19.49 -25.26 8.17
C GLY A 786 20.32 -25.47 9.42
N ALA A 787 20.81 -26.69 9.70
CA ALA A 787 21.63 -26.96 10.87
C ALA A 787 22.92 -26.11 10.87
N GLY A 788 23.57 -25.98 9.72
CA GLY A 788 24.75 -25.13 9.55
C GLY A 788 24.45 -23.64 9.70
N ASP A 789 23.33 -23.18 9.16
CA ASP A 789 22.89 -21.78 9.28
C ASP A 789 22.53 -21.43 10.73
N SER A 790 21.88 -22.37 11.42
CA SER A 790 21.53 -22.25 12.83
C SER A 790 22.78 -22.26 13.71
N PHE A 791 23.78 -23.08 13.37
CA PHE A 791 25.09 -23.07 14.02
C PHE A 791 25.75 -21.70 13.86
N ASN A 792 25.78 -21.14 12.64
CA ASN A 792 26.38 -19.83 12.39
C ASN A 792 25.70 -18.74 13.23
N ALA A 793 24.36 -18.75 13.26
CA ALA A 793 23.56 -17.81 14.06
C ALA A 793 23.89 -17.91 15.56
N ALA A 794 23.91 -19.14 16.10
CA ALA A 794 24.20 -19.38 17.51
C ALA A 794 25.64 -19.00 17.89
N PHE A 795 26.61 -19.28 17.01
CA PHE A 795 28.01 -18.91 17.21
C PHE A 795 28.19 -17.39 17.29
N LEU A 796 27.62 -16.64 16.33
CA LEU A 796 27.71 -15.18 16.30
C LEU A 796 26.94 -14.54 17.47
N ALA A 797 25.77 -15.09 17.84
CA ALA A 797 25.03 -14.64 19.01
C ALA A 797 25.83 -14.84 20.32
N ALA A 798 26.51 -15.98 20.47
CA ALA A 798 27.38 -16.24 21.61
C ALA A 798 28.57 -15.27 21.71
N LEU A 799 29.23 -14.99 20.57
CA LEU A 799 30.30 -13.98 20.50
C LEU A 799 29.79 -12.57 20.81
N HIS A 800 28.60 -12.22 20.32
CA HIS A 800 27.97 -10.94 20.62
C HIS A 800 27.80 -10.72 22.14
N ARG A 801 27.38 -11.79 22.85
CA ARG A 801 27.22 -11.84 24.31
C ARG A 801 28.55 -11.88 25.08
N GLY A 802 29.69 -11.77 24.40
CA GLY A 802 31.01 -11.71 25.02
C GLY A 802 31.59 -13.05 25.46
N GLN A 803 31.04 -14.17 24.97
CA GLN A 803 31.61 -15.49 25.25
C GLN A 803 32.94 -15.69 24.51
N SER A 804 33.85 -16.48 25.11
CA SER A 804 35.09 -16.91 24.46
C SER A 804 34.81 -17.81 23.26
N ASN A 805 35.74 -17.90 22.31
CA ASN A 805 35.65 -18.79 21.14
C ASN A 805 35.30 -20.25 21.49
N GLU A 806 35.88 -20.81 22.56
CA GLU A 806 35.59 -22.18 23.01
C GLU A 806 34.14 -22.35 23.49
N ALA A 807 33.67 -21.42 24.34
CA ALA A 807 32.29 -21.40 24.81
C ALA A 807 31.28 -21.16 23.66
N ALA A 808 31.58 -20.22 22.75
CA ALA A 808 30.73 -19.94 21.59
C ALA A 808 30.64 -21.17 20.67
N LEU A 809 31.74 -21.89 20.47
CA LEU A 809 31.78 -23.13 19.69
C LEU A 809 30.88 -24.20 20.32
N ALA A 810 30.99 -24.41 21.64
CA ALA A 810 30.16 -25.36 22.36
C ALA A 810 28.67 -25.01 22.29
N VAL A 811 28.30 -23.74 22.51
CA VAL A 811 26.91 -23.27 22.39
C VAL A 811 26.38 -23.50 20.98
N ALA A 812 27.15 -23.16 19.94
CA ALA A 812 26.73 -23.34 18.57
C ALA A 812 26.46 -24.81 18.21
N VAL A 813 27.32 -25.72 18.68
CA VAL A 813 27.12 -27.17 18.52
C VAL A 813 25.85 -27.63 19.25
N THR A 814 25.69 -27.27 20.53
CA THR A 814 24.52 -27.67 21.32
C THR A 814 23.22 -27.16 20.72
N THR A 815 23.14 -25.87 20.36
CA THR A 815 21.94 -25.28 19.77
C THR A 815 21.59 -25.92 18.43
N ALA A 816 22.59 -26.18 17.56
CA ALA A 816 22.34 -26.86 16.30
C ALA A 816 21.82 -28.30 16.52
N SER A 817 22.39 -29.04 17.47
CA SER A 817 21.95 -30.39 17.82
C SER A 817 20.51 -30.42 18.38
N GLU A 818 20.14 -29.49 19.25
CA GLU A 818 18.78 -29.38 19.78
C GLU A 818 17.76 -29.04 18.68
N LEU A 819 18.13 -28.16 17.75
CA LEU A 819 17.28 -27.76 16.63
C LEU A 819 17.02 -28.91 15.66
N ILE A 820 18.03 -29.71 15.33
CA ILE A 820 17.83 -30.86 14.44
C ILE A 820 16.99 -31.96 15.10
N ALA A 821 16.99 -32.05 16.43
CA ALA A 821 16.13 -32.94 17.20
C ALA A 821 14.70 -32.40 17.39
N THR A 822 14.46 -31.15 17.01
CA THR A 822 13.18 -30.45 17.20
C THR A 822 12.42 -30.33 15.88
N ALA A 823 11.12 -30.66 15.93
CA ALA A 823 10.22 -30.50 14.79
C ALA A 823 10.22 -29.05 14.28
N PRO A 824 10.23 -28.80 12.96
CA PRO A 824 10.41 -27.46 12.39
C PRO A 824 9.46 -26.38 12.93
N GLY A 825 8.19 -26.73 13.16
CA GLY A 825 7.19 -25.81 13.73
C GLY A 825 7.43 -25.40 15.19
N ALA A 826 8.25 -26.14 15.94
CA ALA A 826 8.55 -25.88 17.36
C ALA A 826 9.91 -25.19 17.58
N ARG A 827 10.71 -24.98 16.52
CA ARG A 827 12.07 -24.43 16.62
C ARG A 827 12.11 -22.98 17.09
N ALA A 828 11.15 -22.16 16.66
CA ALA A 828 11.10 -20.75 17.05
C ALA A 828 10.83 -20.62 18.55
N GLU A 829 9.91 -21.42 19.11
CA GLU A 829 9.61 -21.44 20.54
C GLU A 829 10.81 -21.92 21.36
N LEU A 830 11.52 -22.96 20.89
CA LEU A 830 12.75 -23.43 21.52
C LEU A 830 13.77 -22.29 21.63
N LEU A 831 14.06 -21.60 20.52
CA LEU A 831 15.06 -20.53 20.47
C LEU A 831 14.67 -19.30 21.29
N ARG A 832 13.39 -18.92 21.27
CA ARG A 832 12.87 -17.83 22.11
C ARG A 832 12.83 -18.21 23.59
N GLY A 833 12.70 -19.49 23.90
CA GLY A 833 12.77 -20.07 25.25
C GLY A 833 14.19 -20.26 25.78
N VAL A 834 15.22 -20.08 24.94
CA VAL A 834 16.62 -19.92 25.37
C VAL A 834 16.77 -18.53 26.03
N THR A 835 16.18 -18.38 27.21
CA THR A 835 16.38 -17.23 28.13
C THR A 835 17.82 -17.24 28.70
N PRO A 836 18.35 -16.09 29.16
CA PRO A 836 19.78 -15.79 29.34
C PRO A 836 20.54 -16.64 30.37
#